data_AF-A0A3C0XZK7-F1
#
_entry.id   AF-A0A3C0XZK7-F1
#
_cell.length_a   1.000
_cell.length_b   1.000
_cell.length_c   1.000
_cell.angle_alpha   90.00
_cell.angle_beta   90.00
_cell.angle_gamma   90.00
#
_symmetry.space_group_name_H-M   'P 1'
#
loop_
_entity.id
_entity.type
_entity.pdbx_description
1 polymer ?
#
loop_
_entity_poly.entity_id
_entity_poly.type
_entity_poly.pdbx_seq_one_letter_code
_entity_poly.pdbx_strand_id
1 'polypeptide(L)'
;AMLDNTLEFLYMNGMELPLAMMITIPEPWKHIESMDRTKQDFYHYYATMMEPWDGPAAIIFSDGEVLGATLDRNGLRPSRYYVTDDGRLILSSEVGVLDIPPEHIVKKSRLEPGKMLLVDTKQQRIISDEECKGGYAGSRPYGEWLDRELLQLSRLTIPNKKIETHDQETRDKLYKAFGYSYEDVMKQILPMAENAVEPTVSMGHDVPLAVLGEKQRLLFDYFKQLFAQVTNPPIDSLREKVVTDTTVYIGSDGDLLNEKSGNCAVLEVEHPILTGVDLLKIRSLDRPGFRARVISMLYYKNTSLGKALEQLDIAVDRAVSEGCNIIILSDRGVDENHVPIPSLLAVSSVEQHLVRTKKRTAVSLVLESGEPRDVHQMAALLGFGARAINPYLAHECIAELIDKGILDKDYHTAIDDYNKALLGGVVKIAAKMGISTIQSYQSARIFEAIGLSSELIDRYFTGTVSRVGGIGLSEIEEEISFRHDHAFDPLGLAVDTSLDSAGYHSLRSGKDKEDHLYDPETIVNLQQAVRNGDYEQFKVYSGRVDDASRPHTLRGLLDFIPAGESIPIDEVESVDEIVKRFQVGAMSYGSLSKEAHETLAIAMNTIGGKSNTGEGGEDPERFGTIKNSAVKQVASGRFGVTSAYLGSAKEIQIKMAQGAKPGEGGHLPGKKVYPWVAKIRCSTPGVALISPPPHHDIYSIEDLAELIYDLKNANRKARISVKLVSEAGVGTIASGVAKAGAGLILISGYDGGTGAAPYSSVHSAGLPWELGVAEAHHSLIENGLRDRVVLETDGKLMSGRDVAIAALLGAEEFGFATAPLVCMGCMMMRVCSKDTCPVGIATQNEKLRKRFAGKPEYVINFMHFVAQELREIMAELGFRKVEDMVGRTDCLKVRDRLMTKRAECVDMSYILDHRYAAAEKRHFEPSSLYDFHTERTPDERILLPMLDKDLHSVKIDVSSTDRAFGTIFGSEVTGRYGQDRLADDTYLIEAAGGGGQSFGAFIPKGVTIRLTGDANDGFGKGLSGGKLVVIPPKESRYSASENIIIGNVALYGATSGKAYVCGIAGERFCVRNSGATAVCEGVGDHGLEYMTGGRAVILGCTGKNFAAGMSGGIAYVLDRDHSLYRRINKDMVNMEELQDKYDIEELKGILKDYEAETGSKLAADILGDFESNIRDFKKIIPRDYQRMLSAIGHFEEQGLTHENAELEAFSSIAAV
;
A
#
# COMPACT_ATOMS: atom_id res chain seq x y z
N ALA A 1 -4.28 -6.45 24.86
CA ALA A 1 -4.15 -7.78 25.47
C ALA A 1 -2.71 -8.29 25.39
N MET A 2 -2.13 -8.62 24.22
CA MET A 2 -0.76 -9.17 24.17
C MET A 2 0.33 -8.16 24.56
N LEU A 3 0.31 -6.93 24.04
CA LEU A 3 1.25 -5.88 24.44
C LEU A 3 1.20 -5.61 25.95
N ASP A 4 -0.02 -5.50 26.49
CA ASP A 4 -0.27 -5.30 27.92
C ASP A 4 0.32 -6.44 28.77
N ASN A 5 0.09 -7.71 28.39
CA ASN A 5 0.69 -8.86 29.06
C ASN A 5 2.22 -8.83 29.02
N THR A 6 2.83 -8.41 27.89
CA THR A 6 4.28 -8.29 27.78
C THR A 6 4.82 -7.18 28.68
N LEU A 7 4.17 -6.01 28.69
CA LEU A 7 4.57 -4.88 29.53
C LEU A 7 4.41 -5.21 31.02
N GLU A 8 3.30 -5.85 31.41
CA GLU A 8 3.07 -6.32 32.77
C GLU A 8 4.13 -7.34 33.17
N PHE A 9 4.48 -8.29 32.29
CA PHE A 9 5.56 -9.24 32.55
C PHE A 9 6.90 -8.54 32.80
N LEU A 10 7.28 -7.57 31.97
CA LEU A 10 8.53 -6.82 32.14
C LEU A 10 8.52 -6.04 33.46
N TYR A 11 7.41 -5.34 33.75
CA TYR A 11 7.23 -4.53 34.95
C TYR A 11 7.28 -5.37 36.23
N MET A 12 6.54 -6.48 36.29
CA MET A 12 6.50 -7.38 37.45
C MET A 12 7.84 -8.08 37.70
N ASN A 13 8.73 -8.13 36.70
CA ASN A 13 10.09 -8.65 36.83
C ASN A 13 11.15 -7.55 37.07
N GLY A 14 10.73 -6.34 37.43
CA GLY A 14 11.62 -5.28 37.92
C GLY A 14 12.13 -4.30 36.85
N MET A 15 11.62 -4.35 35.63
CA MET A 15 11.88 -3.33 34.62
C MET A 15 10.94 -2.13 34.84
N GLU A 16 11.48 -0.92 34.96
CA GLU A 16 10.63 0.27 35.07
C GLU A 16 9.75 0.43 33.82
N LEU A 17 8.49 0.84 34.01
CA LEU A 17 7.50 0.89 32.93
C LEU A 17 7.91 1.81 31.76
N PRO A 18 8.51 3.01 31.97
CA PRO A 18 9.03 3.82 30.87
C PRO A 18 10.12 3.10 30.05
N LEU A 19 11.01 2.35 30.72
CA LEU A 19 12.04 1.56 30.05
C LEU A 19 11.43 0.43 29.22
N ALA A 20 10.47 -0.31 29.78
CA ALA A 20 9.73 -1.36 29.06
C ALA A 20 9.05 -0.81 27.80
N MET A 21 8.44 0.37 27.88
CA MET A 21 7.83 1.05 26.73
C MET A 21 8.86 1.43 25.66
N MET A 22 10.02 1.99 26.04
CA MET A 22 11.05 2.37 25.06
C MET A 22 11.70 1.20 24.34
N ILE A 23 11.71 0.01 24.94
CA ILE A 23 12.30 -1.19 24.33
C ILE A 23 11.29 -1.92 23.44
N THR A 24 10.02 -1.95 23.84
CA THR A 24 8.95 -2.59 23.06
C THR A 24 8.50 -1.72 21.87
N ILE A 25 8.40 -0.40 22.07
CA ILE A 25 8.05 0.58 21.03
C ILE A 25 9.19 1.61 20.92
N PRO A 26 10.35 1.21 20.37
CA PRO A 26 11.50 2.09 20.27
C PRO A 26 11.30 3.18 19.23
N GLU A 27 11.85 4.36 19.50
CA GLU A 27 11.92 5.42 18.49
C GLU A 27 12.85 5.00 17.33
N PRO A 28 12.65 5.53 16.12
CA PRO A 28 13.61 5.35 15.04
C PRO A 28 14.97 5.93 15.44
N TRP A 29 16.04 5.15 15.36
CA TRP A 29 17.38 5.56 15.85
C TRP A 29 18.49 5.41 14.80
N LYS A 30 18.44 4.37 13.95
CA LYS A 30 19.55 4.00 13.05
C LYS A 30 19.85 5.03 11.96
N HIS A 31 18.82 5.67 11.40
CA HIS A 31 18.95 6.65 10.32
C HIS A 31 18.82 8.11 10.79
N ILE A 32 18.90 8.36 12.11
CA ILE A 32 18.84 9.70 12.69
C ILE A 32 20.26 10.18 13.05
N GLU A 33 20.92 10.83 12.09
CA GLU A 33 22.29 11.36 12.26
C GLU A 33 22.42 12.40 13.38
N SER A 34 21.32 13.07 13.73
CA SER A 34 21.29 14.12 14.76
C SER A 34 21.09 13.60 16.19
N MET A 35 20.85 12.28 16.37
CA MET A 35 20.62 11.69 17.69
C MET A 35 21.93 11.61 18.49
N ASP A 36 21.84 11.87 19.80
CA ASP A 36 22.99 11.73 20.70
C ASP A 36 23.53 10.29 20.70
N ARG A 37 24.86 10.16 20.77
CA ARG A 37 25.52 8.86 20.64
C ARG A 37 25.16 7.90 21.78
N THR A 38 25.04 8.38 23.02
CA THR A 38 24.69 7.53 24.16
C THR A 38 23.29 6.94 24.00
N LYS A 39 22.37 7.74 23.46
CA LYS A 39 20.99 7.33 23.14
C LYS A 39 20.95 6.35 21.97
N GLN A 40 21.75 6.55 20.92
CA GLN A 40 21.89 5.58 19.83
C GLN A 40 22.43 4.23 20.34
N ASP A 41 23.48 4.26 21.17
CA ASP A 41 24.09 3.05 21.74
C ASP A 41 23.10 2.31 22.67
N PHE A 42 22.27 3.03 23.43
CA PHE A 42 21.18 2.44 24.22
C PHE A 42 20.18 1.67 23.35
N TYR A 43 19.64 2.30 22.30
CA TYR A 43 18.69 1.62 21.42
C TYR A 43 19.34 0.48 20.64
N HIS A 44 20.58 0.63 20.22
CA HIS A 44 21.32 -0.42 19.52
C HIS A 44 21.51 -1.65 20.41
N TYR A 45 21.84 -1.47 21.70
CA TYR A 45 21.94 -2.57 22.66
C TYR A 45 20.63 -3.33 22.81
N TYR A 46 19.49 -2.65 22.96
CA TYR A 46 18.20 -3.35 23.10
C TYR A 46 17.68 -3.96 21.80
N ALA A 47 18.01 -3.37 20.65
CA ALA A 47 17.67 -3.91 19.34
C ALA A 47 18.29 -5.30 19.10
N THR A 48 19.38 -5.67 19.78
CA THR A 48 19.94 -7.03 19.67
C THR A 48 19.09 -8.11 20.37
N MET A 49 18.06 -7.74 21.13
CA MET A 49 17.26 -8.65 21.94
C MET A 49 15.76 -8.56 21.69
N MET A 50 15.23 -7.36 21.43
CA MET A 50 13.80 -7.11 21.24
C MET A 50 13.56 -6.49 19.87
N GLU A 51 12.75 -7.16 19.06
CA GLU A 51 12.17 -6.58 17.87
C GLU A 51 11.10 -5.54 18.22
N PRO A 52 10.96 -4.44 17.44
CA PRO A 52 9.90 -3.47 17.64
C PRO A 52 8.51 -4.09 17.48
N TRP A 53 7.59 -3.74 18.38
CA TRP A 53 6.16 -4.01 18.23
C TRP A 53 5.54 -2.90 17.38
N ASP A 54 5.49 -3.12 16.06
CA ASP A 54 5.09 -2.11 15.08
C ASP A 54 3.56 -2.02 14.88
N GLY A 55 3.13 -0.90 14.29
CA GLY A 55 1.73 -0.59 14.00
C GLY A 55 1.24 0.71 14.65
N PRO A 56 0.14 1.31 14.17
CA PRO A 56 -0.39 2.56 14.72
C PRO A 56 -0.73 2.44 16.21
N ALA A 57 -0.17 3.31 17.03
CA ALA A 57 -0.41 3.27 18.46
C ALA A 57 -0.33 4.66 19.10
N ALA A 58 -1.33 4.99 19.92
CA ALA A 58 -1.23 6.01 20.96
C ALA A 58 -1.47 5.30 22.30
N ILE A 59 -0.40 5.09 23.06
CA ILE A 59 -0.43 4.30 24.29
C ILE A 59 -0.37 5.24 25.49
N ILE A 60 -1.30 5.05 26.43
CA ILE A 60 -1.28 5.67 27.75
C ILE A 60 -1.02 4.54 28.75
N PHE A 61 -0.06 4.72 29.64
CA PHE A 61 0.36 3.71 30.61
C PHE A 61 0.57 4.33 31.99
N SER A 62 0.37 3.54 33.05
CA SER A 62 0.61 4.00 34.42
C SER A 62 0.84 2.82 35.36
N ASP A 63 1.71 3.02 36.35
CA ASP A 63 1.90 2.12 37.49
C ASP A 63 1.15 2.60 38.76
N GLY A 64 0.38 3.69 38.64
CA GLY A 64 -0.33 4.35 39.75
C GLY A 64 0.41 5.54 40.38
N GLU A 65 1.71 5.71 40.12
CA GLU A 65 2.51 6.85 40.61
C GLU A 65 3.03 7.71 39.45
N VAL A 66 3.44 7.05 38.37
CA VAL A 66 3.87 7.64 37.12
C VAL A 66 2.78 7.43 36.07
N LEU A 67 2.44 8.49 35.35
CA LEU A 67 1.59 8.45 34.17
C LEU A 67 2.47 8.76 32.97
N GLY A 68 2.42 7.91 31.95
CA GLY A 68 3.15 8.11 30.71
C GLY A 68 2.27 7.96 29.47
N ALA A 69 2.70 8.59 28.39
CA ALA A 69 2.12 8.40 27.08
C ALA A 69 3.20 8.42 25.99
N THR A 70 3.03 7.58 24.97
CA THR A 70 3.92 7.51 23.80
C THR A 70 3.10 7.19 22.55
N LEU A 71 3.65 7.57 21.40
CA LEU A 71 3.16 7.11 20.11
C LEU A 71 3.99 5.94 19.61
N ASP A 72 3.48 5.26 18.60
CA ASP A 72 4.29 4.41 17.73
C ASP A 72 5.39 5.22 17.04
N ARG A 73 6.33 4.50 16.43
CA ARG A 73 7.53 5.08 15.83
C ARG A 73 7.27 6.00 14.64
N ASN A 74 6.10 5.88 14.02
CA ASN A 74 5.66 6.66 12.86
C ASN A 74 4.65 7.76 13.25
N GLY A 75 4.15 7.75 14.49
CA GLY A 75 3.15 8.69 15.01
C GLY A 75 1.85 8.67 14.22
N LEU A 76 1.29 7.49 13.99
CA LEU A 76 0.13 7.28 13.10
C LEU A 76 -1.21 7.52 13.81
N ARG A 77 -1.22 7.82 15.11
CA ARG A 77 -2.42 8.22 15.86
C ARG A 77 -2.25 9.61 16.47
N PRO A 78 -3.31 10.43 16.48
CA PRO A 78 -3.23 11.76 17.08
C PRO A 78 -3.22 11.68 18.60
N SER A 79 -2.44 12.56 19.23
CA SER A 79 -2.46 12.75 20.68
C SER A 79 -2.04 14.18 21.03
N ARG A 80 -2.96 14.93 21.63
CA ARG A 80 -2.87 16.36 21.93
C ARG A 80 -2.88 16.55 23.44
N TYR A 81 -2.12 17.54 23.93
CA TYR A 81 -2.16 17.87 25.35
C TYR A 81 -2.15 19.36 25.65
N TYR A 82 -2.80 19.70 26.76
CA TYR A 82 -2.84 21.03 27.35
C TYR A 82 -2.16 21.03 28.71
N VAL A 83 -1.44 22.11 29.00
CA VAL A 83 -0.97 22.44 30.34
C VAL A 83 -1.63 23.74 30.78
N THR A 84 -2.26 23.72 31.95
CA THR A 84 -2.97 24.87 32.52
C THR A 84 -2.19 25.52 33.66
N ASP A 85 -2.54 26.77 33.98
CA ASP A 85 -1.91 27.55 35.06
C ASP A 85 -2.20 27.01 36.48
N ASP A 86 -3.24 26.18 36.64
CA ASP A 86 -3.57 25.44 37.87
C ASP A 86 -2.90 24.05 37.96
N GLY A 87 -1.96 23.74 37.07
CA GLY A 87 -1.12 22.56 37.15
C GLY A 87 -1.76 21.26 36.64
N ARG A 88 -2.81 21.35 35.80
CA ARG A 88 -3.39 20.16 35.15
C ARG A 88 -2.69 19.89 33.81
N LEU A 89 -2.47 18.61 33.54
CA LEU A 89 -2.14 18.10 32.22
C LEU A 89 -3.32 17.31 31.67
N ILE A 90 -3.82 17.73 30.52
CA ILE A 90 -4.99 17.11 29.87
C ILE A 90 -4.49 16.54 28.55
N LEU A 91 -4.57 15.22 28.41
CA LEU A 91 -4.18 14.48 27.20
C LEU A 91 -5.45 13.91 26.55
N SER A 92 -5.62 14.14 25.26
CA SER A 92 -6.76 13.66 24.48
C SER A 92 -6.36 13.39 23.04
N SER A 93 -7.12 12.57 22.33
CA SER A 93 -6.87 12.34 20.89
C SER A 93 -7.15 13.60 20.06
N GLU A 94 -8.09 14.44 20.50
CA GLU A 94 -8.56 15.63 19.79
C GLU A 94 -8.50 16.89 20.66
N VAL A 95 -8.46 18.05 20.01
CA VAL A 95 -8.69 19.36 20.63
C VAL A 95 -10.19 19.64 20.79
N GLY A 96 -10.56 20.50 21.74
CA GLY A 96 -11.97 20.90 21.95
C GLY A 96 -12.83 19.90 22.73
N VAL A 97 -12.21 18.91 23.39
CA VAL A 97 -12.91 17.88 24.19
C VAL A 97 -13.40 18.37 25.56
N LEU A 98 -12.82 19.46 26.07
CA LEU A 98 -13.17 20.08 27.35
C LEU A 98 -13.21 21.61 27.19
N ASP A 99 -14.18 22.25 27.82
CA ASP A 99 -14.32 23.71 27.84
C ASP A 99 -13.33 24.33 28.82
N ILE A 100 -12.17 24.76 28.31
CA ILE A 100 -11.10 25.41 29.08
C ILE A 100 -10.94 26.86 28.59
N PRO A 101 -11.06 27.87 29.47
CA PRO A 101 -10.84 29.26 29.06
C PRO A 101 -9.41 29.48 28.53
N PRO A 102 -9.22 30.12 27.35
CA PRO A 102 -7.91 30.29 26.72
C PRO A 102 -6.86 30.99 27.59
N GLU A 103 -7.28 31.87 28.50
CA GLU A 103 -6.41 32.61 29.41
C GLU A 103 -5.72 31.72 30.46
N HIS A 104 -6.27 30.53 30.73
CA HIS A 104 -5.72 29.54 31.66
C HIS A 104 -4.79 28.53 30.98
N ILE A 105 -4.75 28.51 29.65
CA ILE A 105 -3.90 27.58 28.90
C ILE A 105 -2.50 28.17 28.79
N VAL A 106 -1.52 27.48 29.39
CA VAL A 106 -0.10 27.85 29.35
C VAL A 106 0.58 27.26 28.12
N LYS A 107 0.23 26.04 27.74
CA LYS A 107 0.81 25.34 26.59
C LYS A 107 -0.22 24.46 25.89
N LYS A 108 -0.23 24.51 24.56
CA LYS A 108 -0.87 23.53 23.67
C LYS A 108 0.20 22.80 22.87
N SER A 109 0.19 21.48 22.92
CA SER A 109 1.18 20.67 22.22
C SER A 109 0.61 19.30 21.88
N ARG A 110 1.48 18.40 21.39
CA ARG A 110 1.14 17.06 20.94
C ARG A 110 2.25 16.08 21.30
N LEU A 111 1.92 14.80 21.35
CA LEU A 111 2.96 13.78 21.32
C LEU A 111 3.57 13.75 19.92
N GLU A 112 4.89 13.63 19.87
CA GLU A 112 5.64 13.53 18.61
C GLU A 112 6.12 12.08 18.43
N PRO A 113 6.27 11.59 17.18
CA PRO A 113 6.78 10.25 16.92
C PRO A 113 8.09 9.98 17.68
N GLY A 114 8.10 8.88 18.42
CA GLY A 114 9.25 8.48 19.22
C GLY A 114 9.50 9.27 20.50
N LYS A 115 8.74 10.32 20.84
CA LYS A 115 8.87 11.03 22.14
C LYS A 115 7.91 10.46 23.18
N MET A 116 8.31 10.56 24.45
CA MET A 116 7.51 10.15 25.61
C MET A 116 7.11 11.37 26.45
N LEU A 117 5.83 11.43 26.81
CA LEU A 117 5.32 12.35 27.83
C LEU A 117 5.24 11.59 29.15
N LEU A 118 5.88 12.11 30.20
CA LEU A 118 5.93 11.44 31.50
C LEU A 118 5.59 12.42 32.62
N VAL A 119 4.71 12.01 33.53
CA VAL A 119 4.26 12.79 34.68
C VAL A 119 4.52 11.98 35.95
N ASP A 120 5.31 12.53 36.85
CA ASP A 120 5.52 11.98 38.18
C ASP A 120 4.59 12.70 39.16
N THR A 121 3.60 11.96 39.68
CA THR A 121 2.58 12.53 40.58
C THR A 121 3.11 12.76 42.00
N LYS A 122 4.19 12.09 42.40
CA LYS A 122 4.87 12.31 43.69
C LYS A 122 5.73 13.56 43.65
N GLN A 123 6.47 13.76 42.56
CA GLN A 123 7.30 14.96 42.34
C GLN A 123 6.48 16.16 41.83
N GLN A 124 5.22 15.94 41.42
CA GLN A 124 4.30 16.95 40.90
C GLN A 124 4.88 17.71 39.69
N ARG A 125 5.53 16.99 38.76
CA ARG A 125 6.14 17.60 37.58
C ARG A 125 6.04 16.72 36.34
N ILE A 126 6.15 17.37 35.19
CA ILE A 126 6.34 16.72 33.89
C ILE A 126 7.85 16.47 33.72
N ILE A 127 8.23 15.25 33.39
CA ILE A 127 9.59 14.85 33.04
C ILE A 127 9.71 14.95 31.52
N SER A 128 10.73 15.65 31.03
CA SER A 128 10.93 15.80 29.58
C SER A 128 11.45 14.50 28.94
N ASP A 129 11.26 14.37 27.63
CA ASP A 129 11.80 13.23 26.87
C ASP A 129 13.32 13.10 27.03
N GLU A 130 14.02 14.24 26.96
CA GLU A 130 15.47 14.32 27.10
C GLU A 130 15.95 13.90 28.49
N GLU A 131 15.25 14.32 29.55
CA GLU A 131 15.57 13.91 30.92
C GLU A 131 15.35 12.41 31.13
N CYS A 132 14.18 11.90 30.72
CA CYS A 132 13.82 10.50 30.83
C CYS A 132 14.83 9.60 30.11
N LYS A 133 15.00 9.84 28.80
CA LYS A 133 15.85 9.00 27.96
C LYS A 133 17.34 9.18 28.25
N GLY A 134 17.78 10.39 28.57
CA GLY A 134 19.16 10.64 28.98
C GLY A 134 19.52 9.87 30.24
N GLY A 135 18.59 9.76 31.20
CA GLY A 135 18.75 8.95 32.41
C GLY A 135 18.98 7.47 32.11
N TYR A 136 18.13 6.86 31.29
CA TYR A 136 18.28 5.45 30.91
C TYR A 136 19.50 5.20 30.02
N ALA A 137 19.71 6.03 28.99
CA ALA A 137 20.83 5.89 28.06
C ALA A 137 22.20 6.03 28.75
N GLY A 138 22.28 6.82 29.82
CA GLY A 138 23.49 6.97 30.64
C GLY A 138 23.62 5.98 31.81
N SER A 139 22.64 5.09 32.02
CA SER A 139 22.59 4.23 33.22
C SER A 139 23.62 3.08 33.20
N ARG A 140 24.06 2.68 32.00
CA ARG A 140 25.06 1.64 31.74
C ARG A 140 25.99 2.06 30.61
N PRO A 141 27.20 1.48 30.52
CA PRO A 141 28.13 1.78 29.43
C PRO A 141 27.77 0.98 28.16
N TYR A 142 26.57 1.19 27.60
CA TYR A 142 26.09 0.43 26.44
C TYR A 142 27.04 0.52 25.23
N GLY A 143 27.60 1.70 24.96
CA GLY A 143 28.58 1.87 23.88
C GLY A 143 29.86 1.04 24.08
N GLU A 144 30.34 0.90 25.32
CA GLU A 144 31.48 0.02 25.65
C GLU A 144 31.12 -1.45 25.43
N TRP A 145 29.91 -1.86 25.84
CA TRP A 145 29.44 -3.23 25.66
C TRP A 145 29.31 -3.59 24.18
N LEU A 146 28.74 -2.69 23.38
CA LEU A 146 28.63 -2.85 21.93
C LEU A 146 30.01 -2.94 21.28
N ASP A 147 30.93 -2.02 21.59
CA ASP A 147 32.28 -2.03 20.99
C ASP A 147 33.05 -3.33 21.31
N ARG A 148 32.83 -3.90 22.50
CA ARG A 148 33.53 -5.11 22.95
C ARG A 148 32.93 -6.41 22.43
N GLU A 149 31.61 -6.53 22.42
CA GLU A 149 30.90 -7.80 22.23
C GLU A 149 30.19 -7.91 20.87
N LEU A 150 29.72 -6.80 20.28
CA LEU A 150 29.00 -6.81 19.01
C LEU A 150 29.97 -7.03 17.85
N LEU A 151 29.63 -7.95 16.96
CA LEU A 151 30.38 -8.19 15.74
C LEU A 151 29.66 -7.60 14.54
N GLN A 152 30.39 -6.95 13.66
CA GLN A 152 29.85 -6.48 12.40
C GLN A 152 30.38 -7.33 11.24
N LEU A 153 29.48 -7.85 10.41
CA LEU A 153 29.82 -8.69 9.25
C LEU A 153 30.80 -7.99 8.28
N SER A 154 30.66 -6.67 8.12
CA SER A 154 31.54 -5.84 7.30
C SER A 154 32.99 -5.80 7.81
N ARG A 155 33.19 -5.95 9.13
CA ARG A 155 34.51 -5.92 9.79
C ARG A 155 35.17 -7.30 9.95
N LEU A 156 34.45 -8.39 9.65
CA LEU A 156 35.03 -9.73 9.72
C LEU A 156 36.09 -9.94 8.63
N THR A 157 37.19 -10.61 9.00
CA THR A 157 38.25 -10.98 8.08
C THR A 157 37.72 -11.91 7.00
N ILE A 158 37.98 -11.58 5.73
CA ILE A 158 37.65 -12.45 4.61
C ILE A 158 38.64 -13.63 4.61
N PRO A 159 38.16 -14.88 4.70
CA PRO A 159 39.03 -16.05 4.59
C PRO A 159 39.72 -16.06 3.22
N ASN A 160 41.00 -16.43 3.16
CA ASN A 160 41.73 -16.59 1.89
C ASN A 160 41.33 -17.91 1.19
N LYS A 161 40.06 -18.00 0.79
CA LYS A 161 39.46 -19.11 0.04
C LYS A 161 38.62 -18.54 -1.09
N LYS A 162 38.63 -19.20 -2.24
CA LYS A 162 37.74 -18.85 -3.35
C LYS A 162 36.30 -19.18 -2.98
N ILE A 163 35.37 -18.40 -3.51
CA ILE A 163 33.94 -18.73 -3.49
C ILE A 163 33.76 -19.98 -4.34
N GLU A 164 32.98 -20.93 -3.83
CA GLU A 164 32.64 -22.15 -4.54
C GLU A 164 31.64 -21.83 -5.65
N THR A 165 31.98 -22.18 -6.89
CA THR A 165 31.18 -21.95 -8.09
C THR A 165 31.15 -23.22 -8.94
N HIS A 166 30.11 -23.40 -9.73
CA HIS A 166 29.97 -24.54 -10.62
C HIS A 166 30.51 -24.23 -12.02
N ASP A 167 30.95 -25.26 -12.74
CA ASP A 167 31.16 -25.15 -14.17
C ASP A 167 29.81 -24.98 -14.91
N GLN A 168 29.86 -24.62 -16.20
CA GLN A 168 28.66 -24.35 -16.98
C GLN A 168 27.74 -25.57 -17.07
N GLU A 169 28.28 -26.77 -17.29
CA GLU A 169 27.47 -27.99 -17.45
C GLU A 169 26.70 -28.32 -16.16
N THR A 170 27.37 -28.23 -15.01
CA THR A 170 26.72 -28.46 -13.72
C THR A 170 25.70 -27.37 -13.42
N ARG A 171 26.03 -26.11 -13.69
CA ARG A 171 25.13 -24.97 -13.48
C ARG A 171 23.85 -25.10 -14.30
N ASP A 172 23.93 -25.53 -15.55
CA ASP A 172 22.76 -25.73 -16.41
C ASP A 172 21.84 -26.84 -15.86
N LYS A 173 22.40 -27.93 -15.31
CA LYS A 173 21.61 -28.97 -14.61
C LYS A 173 20.95 -28.43 -13.34
N LEU A 174 21.67 -27.61 -12.57
CA LEU A 174 21.12 -26.98 -11.37
C LEU A 174 19.97 -26.03 -11.68
N TYR A 175 20.05 -25.25 -12.77
CA TYR A 175 18.93 -24.43 -13.23
C TYR A 175 17.66 -25.26 -13.43
N LYS A 176 17.77 -26.45 -14.06
CA LYS A 176 16.63 -27.37 -14.22
C LYS A 176 16.13 -27.91 -12.87
N ALA A 177 17.04 -28.39 -12.01
CA ALA A 177 16.68 -28.97 -10.71
C ALA A 177 15.95 -27.97 -9.80
N PHE A 178 16.38 -26.70 -9.81
CA PHE A 178 15.76 -25.61 -9.03
C PHE A 178 14.65 -24.85 -9.79
N GLY A 179 14.33 -25.26 -11.02
CA GLY A 179 13.22 -24.72 -11.81
C GLY A 179 13.41 -23.30 -12.33
N TYR A 180 14.65 -22.89 -12.65
CA TYR A 180 14.94 -21.60 -13.29
C TYR A 180 14.37 -21.58 -14.71
N SER A 181 13.67 -20.50 -15.05
CA SER A 181 13.16 -20.26 -16.40
C SER A 181 13.94 -19.17 -17.14
N TYR A 182 13.76 -19.15 -18.46
CA TYR A 182 14.29 -18.07 -19.30
C TYR A 182 13.75 -16.70 -18.87
N GLU A 183 12.45 -16.64 -18.52
CA GLU A 183 11.85 -15.42 -18.01
C GLU A 183 12.44 -14.98 -16.66
N ASP A 184 12.75 -15.89 -15.75
CA ASP A 184 13.40 -15.54 -14.47
C ASP A 184 14.74 -14.84 -14.72
N VAL A 185 15.57 -15.41 -15.59
CA VAL A 185 16.89 -14.85 -15.92
C VAL A 185 16.75 -13.52 -16.66
N MET A 186 16.01 -13.49 -17.77
CA MET A 186 16.01 -12.35 -18.69
C MET A 186 15.04 -11.24 -18.33
N LYS A 187 14.01 -11.51 -17.53
CA LYS A 187 12.98 -10.54 -17.15
C LYS A 187 13.02 -10.16 -15.68
N GLN A 188 13.73 -10.91 -14.82
CA GLN A 188 13.86 -10.59 -13.39
C GLN A 188 15.32 -10.35 -12.98
N ILE A 189 16.18 -11.38 -13.04
CA ILE A 189 17.58 -11.30 -12.56
C ILE A 189 18.37 -10.24 -13.32
N LEU A 190 18.36 -10.28 -14.66
CA LEU A 190 19.10 -9.33 -15.49
C LEU A 190 18.68 -7.87 -15.21
N PRO A 191 17.39 -7.48 -15.27
CA PRO A 191 16.98 -6.11 -14.95
C PRO A 191 17.34 -5.66 -13.53
N MET A 192 17.29 -6.55 -12.53
CA MET A 192 17.66 -6.23 -11.15
C MET A 192 19.16 -5.99 -11.02
N ALA A 193 20.00 -6.83 -11.64
CA ALA A 193 21.45 -6.65 -11.67
C ALA A 193 21.87 -5.40 -12.47
N GLU A 194 21.09 -5.03 -13.49
CA GLU A 194 21.34 -3.84 -14.32
C GLU A 194 20.95 -2.55 -13.59
N ASN A 195 19.76 -2.51 -12.97
CA ASN A 195 19.10 -1.26 -12.54
C ASN A 195 18.92 -1.11 -11.02
N ALA A 196 19.31 -2.12 -10.22
CA ALA A 196 19.13 -2.15 -8.77
C ALA A 196 17.67 -2.04 -8.27
N VAL A 197 16.70 -2.27 -9.15
CA VAL A 197 15.26 -2.22 -8.83
C VAL A 197 14.51 -3.37 -9.47
N GLU A 198 13.44 -3.82 -8.79
CA GLU A 198 12.54 -4.83 -9.33
C GLU A 198 11.84 -4.34 -10.63
N PRO A 199 11.70 -5.19 -11.65
CA PRO A 199 11.02 -4.83 -12.89
C PRO A 199 9.53 -4.50 -12.69
N THR A 200 9.07 -3.46 -13.40
CA THR A 200 7.65 -3.10 -13.49
C THR A 200 6.97 -3.79 -14.68
N VAL A 201 5.82 -4.42 -14.42
CA VAL A 201 4.98 -5.10 -15.42
C VAL A 201 3.58 -4.50 -15.51
N SER A 202 2.72 -5.07 -16.38
CA SER A 202 1.34 -4.62 -16.57
C SER A 202 0.38 -5.78 -16.84
N MET A 203 -0.92 -5.50 -16.76
CA MET A 203 -2.03 -6.47 -16.70
C MET A 203 -2.01 -7.35 -15.44
N GLY A 204 -3.06 -8.13 -15.24
CA GLY A 204 -3.24 -9.01 -14.08
C GLY A 204 -2.84 -10.46 -14.36
N HIS A 205 -2.95 -11.30 -13.32
CA HIS A 205 -2.65 -12.73 -13.34
C HIS A 205 -3.75 -13.55 -14.03
N ASP A 206 -3.50 -14.21 -15.17
CA ASP A 206 -4.48 -15.05 -15.92
C ASP A 206 -4.09 -16.52 -16.04
N VAL A 207 -3.01 -16.95 -15.41
CA VAL A 207 -2.65 -18.37 -15.39
C VAL A 207 -3.37 -19.08 -14.23
N PRO A 208 -3.45 -20.42 -14.23
CA PRO A 208 -4.08 -21.15 -13.14
C PRO A 208 -3.42 -20.90 -11.79
N LEU A 209 -4.23 -20.90 -10.73
CA LEU A 209 -3.70 -21.05 -9.36
C LEU A 209 -2.79 -22.28 -9.29
N ALA A 210 -1.72 -22.21 -8.47
CA ALA A 210 -0.68 -23.24 -8.42
C ALA A 210 -1.25 -24.66 -8.20
N VAL A 211 -2.25 -24.80 -7.33
CA VAL A 211 -2.94 -26.07 -7.05
C VAL A 211 -3.83 -26.58 -8.20
N LEU A 212 -4.25 -25.71 -9.12
CA LEU A 212 -5.17 -26.06 -10.21
C LEU A 212 -4.45 -26.41 -11.51
N GLY A 213 -3.27 -25.82 -11.73
CA GLY A 213 -2.49 -26.05 -12.94
C GLY A 213 -2.00 -27.50 -13.10
N GLU A 214 -1.64 -27.90 -14.32
CA GLU A 214 -0.92 -29.16 -14.60
C GLU A 214 0.60 -29.01 -14.52
N LYS A 215 1.11 -27.79 -14.67
CA LYS A 215 2.54 -27.50 -14.64
C LYS A 215 3.05 -27.54 -13.20
N GLN A 216 4.28 -28.02 -13.01
CA GLN A 216 4.89 -28.06 -11.69
C GLN A 216 5.29 -26.65 -11.25
N ARG A 217 4.94 -26.31 -10.01
CA ARG A 217 5.20 -24.99 -9.44
C ARG A 217 6.24 -25.09 -8.34
N LEU A 218 6.73 -23.94 -7.90
CA LEU A 218 7.53 -23.91 -6.67
C LEU A 218 6.61 -23.77 -5.47
N LEU A 219 7.05 -24.26 -4.32
CA LEU A 219 6.28 -24.15 -3.08
C LEU A 219 5.93 -22.69 -2.75
N PHE A 220 6.80 -21.75 -3.13
CA PHE A 220 6.57 -20.31 -3.00
C PHE A 220 5.27 -19.82 -3.66
N ASP A 221 4.88 -20.39 -4.82
CA ASP A 221 3.71 -19.92 -5.59
C ASP A 221 2.37 -20.12 -4.84
N TYR A 222 2.37 -20.98 -3.82
CA TYR A 222 1.22 -21.28 -2.95
C TYR A 222 1.03 -20.25 -1.84
N PHE A 223 2.03 -19.40 -1.56
CA PHE A 223 1.95 -18.37 -0.51
C PHE A 223 1.66 -17.01 -1.13
N LYS A 224 0.60 -16.33 -0.65
CA LYS A 224 0.24 -14.97 -1.06
C LYS A 224 0.54 -14.00 0.07
N GLN A 225 1.20 -12.91 -0.27
CA GLN A 225 1.56 -11.82 0.64
C GLN A 225 0.28 -11.16 1.18
N LEU A 226 0.18 -11.07 2.50
CA LEU A 226 -0.84 -10.27 3.18
C LEU A 226 -0.46 -8.80 3.15
N PHE A 227 -1.45 -7.92 3.32
CA PHE A 227 -1.24 -6.47 3.30
C PHE A 227 -2.22 -5.79 4.26
N ALA A 228 -1.95 -4.53 4.59
CA ALA A 228 -2.83 -3.75 5.44
C ALA A 228 -3.90 -3.07 4.57
N GLN A 229 -5.15 -3.11 5.04
CA GLN A 229 -6.22 -2.29 4.50
C GLN A 229 -7.17 -1.89 5.63
N VAL A 230 -7.44 -0.58 5.75
CA VAL A 230 -8.34 0.05 6.74
C VAL A 230 -7.85 -0.02 8.20
N THR A 231 -7.60 -1.20 8.76
CA THR A 231 -7.27 -1.40 10.18
C THR A 231 -6.00 -0.68 10.60
N ASN A 232 -5.04 -0.64 9.69
CA ASN A 232 -3.76 0.04 9.80
C ASN A 232 -3.31 0.45 8.38
N PRO A 233 -2.40 1.42 8.25
CA PRO A 233 -1.88 1.84 6.96
C PRO A 233 -0.63 1.04 6.55
N PRO A 234 -0.40 0.84 5.25
CA PRO A 234 0.94 0.56 4.74
C PRO A 234 1.87 1.78 4.92
N ILE A 235 3.18 1.58 4.81
CA ILE A 235 4.19 2.64 4.94
C ILE A 235 4.87 2.89 3.58
N ASP A 236 5.28 4.13 3.29
CA ASP A 236 6.16 4.38 2.14
C ASP A 236 7.62 4.09 2.49
N SER A 237 8.07 2.88 2.15
CA SER A 237 9.45 2.43 2.36
C SER A 237 10.52 3.23 1.59
N LEU A 238 10.13 4.03 0.58
CA LEU A 238 11.06 4.86 -0.19
C LEU A 238 11.18 6.26 0.42
N ARG A 239 10.05 6.91 0.74
CA ARG A 239 10.01 8.29 1.25
C ARG A 239 10.18 8.38 2.74
N GLU A 240 9.83 7.33 3.48
CA GLU A 240 9.93 7.28 4.94
C GLU A 240 11.10 6.37 5.37
N LYS A 241 12.19 6.32 4.60
CA LYS A 241 13.38 5.51 4.93
C LYS A 241 13.94 5.80 6.33
N VAL A 242 13.69 6.98 6.88
CA VAL A 242 14.11 7.37 8.24
C VAL A 242 13.53 6.46 9.34
N VAL A 243 12.41 5.77 9.08
CA VAL A 243 11.79 4.83 10.03
C VAL A 243 12.11 3.37 9.71
N THR A 244 12.63 3.05 8.52
CA THR A 244 12.87 1.65 8.13
C THR A 244 14.20 1.12 8.67
N ASP A 245 14.30 -0.19 8.88
CA ASP A 245 15.57 -0.86 9.23
C ASP A 245 15.64 -2.25 8.59
N THR A 246 16.75 -2.54 7.91
CA THR A 246 17.01 -3.83 7.27
C THR A 246 17.90 -4.76 8.09
N THR A 247 18.36 -4.28 9.24
CA THR A 247 19.34 -4.98 10.07
C THR A 247 18.75 -6.21 10.72
N VAL A 248 19.56 -7.26 10.77
CA VAL A 248 19.25 -8.50 11.45
C VAL A 248 20.44 -8.92 12.31
N TYR A 249 20.17 -9.66 13.38
CA TYR A 249 21.19 -10.14 14.31
C TYR A 249 21.26 -11.67 14.24
N ILE A 250 22.49 -12.19 14.16
CA ILE A 250 22.77 -13.63 14.07
C ILE A 250 23.57 -14.06 15.30
N GLY A 251 23.04 -15.03 16.03
CA GLY A 251 23.65 -15.59 17.24
C GLY A 251 22.60 -16.10 18.21
N SER A 252 22.95 -16.06 19.50
CA SER A 252 22.04 -16.33 20.61
C SER A 252 21.53 -15.00 21.17
N ASP A 253 20.22 -14.87 21.31
CA ASP A 253 19.56 -13.68 21.85
C ASP A 253 19.91 -13.52 23.35
N GLY A 254 20.05 -12.26 23.78
CA GLY A 254 20.40 -11.89 25.16
C GLY A 254 19.25 -12.03 26.17
N ASP A 255 19.57 -11.89 27.45
CA ASP A 255 18.56 -11.84 28.53
C ASP A 255 18.04 -10.40 28.71
N LEU A 256 16.80 -10.18 28.29
CA LEU A 256 16.15 -8.87 28.33
C LEU A 256 15.95 -8.32 29.75
N LEU A 257 15.80 -9.20 30.76
CA LEU A 257 15.48 -8.78 32.14
C LEU A 257 16.72 -8.35 32.92
N ASN A 258 17.90 -8.80 32.52
CA ASN A 258 19.16 -8.54 33.22
C ASN A 258 20.19 -7.90 32.29
N GLU A 259 20.44 -6.61 32.47
CA GLU A 259 21.43 -5.88 31.69
C GLU A 259 22.86 -6.37 31.95
N LYS A 260 23.55 -6.82 30.90
CA LYS A 260 24.95 -7.23 30.94
C LYS A 260 25.57 -7.13 29.55
N SER A 261 26.89 -6.96 29.51
CA SER A 261 27.63 -6.85 28.24
C SER A 261 27.39 -8.02 27.29
N GLY A 262 27.33 -9.26 27.81
CA GLY A 262 27.18 -10.47 26.98
C GLY A 262 25.86 -10.58 26.23
N ASN A 263 24.87 -9.71 26.50
CA ASN A 263 23.59 -9.71 25.79
C ASN A 263 23.69 -9.24 24.34
N CYS A 264 24.65 -8.36 24.03
CA CYS A 264 24.88 -7.86 22.66
C CYS A 264 25.98 -8.64 21.92
N ALA A 265 26.35 -9.83 22.41
CA ALA A 265 27.29 -10.74 21.74
C ALA A 265 26.63 -11.46 20.56
N VAL A 266 26.24 -10.68 19.55
CA VAL A 266 25.63 -11.13 18.29
C VAL A 266 26.40 -10.61 17.07
N LEU A 267 26.12 -11.17 15.90
CA LEU A 267 26.62 -10.70 14.62
C LEU A 267 25.57 -9.81 13.96
N GLU A 268 25.87 -8.52 13.87
CA GLU A 268 25.10 -7.52 13.12
C GLU A 268 25.31 -7.71 11.60
N VAL A 269 24.19 -7.85 10.89
CA VAL A 269 24.11 -7.96 9.44
C VAL A 269 23.15 -6.89 8.92
N GLU A 270 23.69 -5.86 8.28
CA GLU A 270 22.88 -4.76 7.73
C GLU A 270 22.01 -5.20 6.53
N HIS A 271 22.50 -6.18 5.76
CA HIS A 271 21.83 -6.69 4.57
C HIS A 271 21.62 -8.20 4.70
N PRO A 272 20.38 -8.67 4.91
CA PRO A 272 20.08 -10.09 5.11
C PRO A 272 20.24 -10.92 3.83
N ILE A 273 20.53 -10.28 2.69
CA ILE A 273 20.85 -10.96 1.42
C ILE A 273 22.37 -10.95 1.27
N LEU A 274 22.97 -12.10 1.56
CA LEU A 274 24.40 -12.29 1.70
C LEU A 274 25.07 -12.52 0.35
N THR A 275 26.25 -11.94 0.15
CA THR A 275 27.15 -12.38 -0.92
C THR A 275 27.84 -13.71 -0.56
N GLY A 276 28.43 -14.38 -1.55
CA GLY A 276 29.26 -15.56 -1.28
C GLY A 276 30.44 -15.26 -0.33
N VAL A 277 30.99 -14.03 -0.38
CA VAL A 277 32.04 -13.58 0.55
C VAL A 277 31.50 -13.48 1.97
N ASP A 278 30.29 -12.93 2.14
CA ASP A 278 29.66 -12.78 3.44
C ASP A 278 29.36 -14.12 4.09
N LEU A 279 28.83 -15.07 3.31
CA LEU A 279 28.61 -16.42 3.80
C LEU A 279 29.92 -17.11 4.20
N LEU A 280 31.01 -16.94 3.44
CA LEU A 280 32.33 -17.47 3.81
C LEU A 280 32.82 -16.92 5.15
N LYS A 281 32.64 -15.62 5.42
CA LYS A 281 32.97 -15.02 6.72
C LYS A 281 32.19 -15.71 7.83
N ILE A 282 30.86 -15.83 7.69
CA ILE A 282 29.98 -16.44 8.70
C ILE A 282 30.34 -17.92 8.92
N ARG A 283 30.54 -18.69 7.85
CA ARG A 283 30.91 -20.11 7.89
C ARG A 283 32.24 -20.33 8.63
N SER A 284 33.15 -19.36 8.59
CA SER A 284 34.46 -19.44 9.25
C SER A 284 34.45 -19.05 10.73
N LEU A 285 33.31 -18.63 11.29
CA LEU A 285 33.20 -18.24 12.70
C LEU A 285 33.32 -19.47 13.61
N ASP A 286 34.42 -19.53 14.34
CA ASP A 286 34.67 -20.47 15.43
C ASP A 286 35.43 -19.74 16.55
N ARG A 287 34.69 -19.05 17.42
CA ARG A 287 35.23 -18.29 18.55
C ARG A 287 34.23 -18.30 19.72
N PRO A 288 34.63 -17.91 20.94
CA PRO A 288 33.69 -17.81 22.06
C PRO A 288 32.45 -16.99 21.69
N GLY A 289 31.26 -17.55 21.95
CA GLY A 289 29.97 -16.94 21.60
C GLY A 289 29.50 -17.13 20.15
N PHE A 290 30.35 -17.58 19.23
CA PHE A 290 29.99 -17.75 17.81
C PHE A 290 30.56 -19.03 17.23
N ARG A 291 29.67 -20.00 16.97
CA ARG A 291 30.06 -21.25 16.32
C ARG A 291 29.06 -21.60 15.24
N ALA A 292 29.52 -21.55 13.99
CA ALA A 292 28.73 -21.88 12.82
C ALA A 292 28.86 -23.34 12.40
N ARG A 293 27.76 -23.94 11.96
CA ARG A 293 27.73 -25.30 11.39
C ARG A 293 26.89 -25.32 10.12
N VAL A 294 27.47 -25.87 9.06
CA VAL A 294 26.72 -26.18 7.83
C VAL A 294 26.00 -27.51 8.01
N ILE A 295 24.71 -27.52 7.72
CA ILE A 295 23.84 -28.70 7.70
C ILE A 295 23.27 -28.82 6.29
N SER A 296 23.47 -29.99 5.69
CA SER A 296 22.93 -30.27 4.36
C SER A 296 21.42 -30.41 4.42
N MET A 297 20.72 -29.81 3.46
CA MET A 297 19.31 -30.07 3.19
C MET A 297 19.10 -31.06 2.04
N LEU A 298 20.13 -31.82 1.69
CA LEU A 298 20.06 -32.87 0.68
C LEU A 298 19.64 -34.20 1.31
N TYR A 299 18.87 -34.98 0.57
CA TYR A 299 18.49 -36.33 0.93
C TYR A 299 18.65 -37.28 -0.25
N TYR A 300 18.80 -38.57 0.05
CA TYR A 300 18.86 -39.58 -1.00
C TYR A 300 17.51 -39.72 -1.68
N LYS A 301 17.49 -39.75 -3.03
CA LYS A 301 16.30 -39.83 -3.89
C LYS A 301 15.21 -40.83 -3.48
N ASN A 302 15.57 -41.93 -2.83
CA ASN A 302 14.63 -42.96 -2.37
C ASN A 302 14.10 -42.75 -0.93
N THR A 303 14.44 -41.63 -0.30
CA THR A 303 13.99 -41.28 1.05
C THR A 303 12.81 -40.33 0.96
N SER A 304 11.69 -40.66 1.62
CA SER A 304 10.52 -39.79 1.65
C SER A 304 10.83 -38.41 2.22
N LEU A 305 10.22 -37.36 1.67
CA LEU A 305 10.46 -35.97 2.10
C LEU A 305 10.23 -35.75 3.61
N GLY A 306 9.18 -36.36 4.17
CA GLY A 306 8.90 -36.27 5.61
C GLY A 306 10.03 -36.82 6.51
N LYS A 307 10.66 -37.93 6.10
CA LYS A 307 11.83 -38.49 6.83
C LYS A 307 13.06 -37.61 6.66
N ALA A 308 13.24 -36.99 5.50
CA ALA A 308 14.34 -36.06 5.26
C ALA A 308 14.24 -34.84 6.20
N LEU A 309 13.03 -34.30 6.40
CA LEU A 309 12.78 -33.21 7.35
C LEU A 309 13.04 -33.64 8.81
N GLU A 310 12.60 -34.83 9.20
CA GLU A 310 12.90 -35.37 10.55
C GLU A 310 14.41 -35.54 10.78
N GLN A 311 15.15 -36.00 9.76
CA GLN A 311 16.61 -36.11 9.83
C GLN A 311 17.29 -34.74 9.90
N LEU A 312 16.76 -33.74 9.18
CA LEU A 312 17.23 -32.36 9.24
C LEU A 312 17.09 -31.80 10.65
N ASP A 313 15.91 -31.95 11.27
CA ASP A 313 15.65 -31.50 12.65
C ASP A 313 16.60 -32.17 13.66
N ILE A 314 16.86 -33.48 13.51
CA ILE A 314 17.82 -34.23 14.34
C ILE A 314 19.25 -33.70 14.16
N ALA A 315 19.66 -33.41 12.92
CA ALA A 315 20.99 -32.87 12.64
C ALA A 315 21.19 -31.49 13.25
N VAL A 316 20.14 -30.64 13.21
CA VAL A 316 20.11 -29.34 13.87
C VAL A 316 20.26 -29.51 15.38
N ASP A 317 19.44 -30.36 16.00
CA ASP A 317 19.51 -30.62 17.44
C ASP A 317 20.89 -31.10 17.89
N ARG A 318 21.52 -31.96 17.09
CA ARG A 318 22.88 -32.42 17.34
C ARG A 318 23.89 -31.26 17.29
N ALA A 319 23.85 -30.44 16.24
CA ALA A 319 24.75 -29.30 16.11
C ALA A 319 24.59 -28.31 17.28
N VAL A 320 23.34 -28.06 17.69
CA VAL A 320 23.02 -27.21 18.85
C VAL A 320 23.55 -27.83 20.15
N SER A 321 23.39 -29.13 20.35
CA SER A 321 23.95 -29.84 21.51
C SER A 321 25.49 -29.81 21.57
N GLU A 322 26.14 -29.70 20.42
CA GLU A 322 27.59 -29.50 20.29
C GLU A 322 28.01 -28.03 20.52
N GLY A 323 27.08 -27.14 20.84
CA GLY A 323 27.33 -25.72 21.15
C GLY A 323 27.33 -24.79 19.93
N CYS A 324 26.77 -25.22 18.79
CA CYS A 324 26.60 -24.35 17.62
C CYS A 324 25.36 -23.47 17.81
N ASN A 325 25.51 -22.17 17.60
CA ASN A 325 24.42 -21.20 17.66
C ASN A 325 24.13 -20.49 16.33
N ILE A 326 24.90 -20.82 15.28
CA ILE A 326 24.62 -20.41 13.91
C ILE A 326 24.51 -21.66 13.05
N ILE A 327 23.31 -21.91 12.53
CA ILE A 327 23.06 -23.05 11.64
C ILE A 327 22.93 -22.52 10.22
N ILE A 328 23.79 -23.01 9.33
CA ILE A 328 23.74 -22.71 7.89
C ILE A 328 23.10 -23.91 7.20
N LEU A 329 21.84 -23.79 6.78
CA LEU A 329 21.17 -24.78 5.94
C LEU A 329 21.67 -24.62 4.51
N SER A 330 22.11 -25.70 3.87
CA SER A 330 22.72 -25.65 2.53
C SER A 330 22.26 -26.77 1.61
N ASP A 331 21.79 -26.43 0.40
CA ASP A 331 21.48 -27.38 -0.68
C ASP A 331 22.65 -27.60 -1.64
N ARG A 332 23.87 -27.13 -1.32
CA ARG A 332 25.05 -27.44 -2.13
C ARG A 332 25.33 -28.94 -2.16
N GLY A 333 25.65 -29.44 -3.36
CA GLY A 333 25.96 -30.85 -3.61
C GLY A 333 24.84 -31.65 -4.27
N VAL A 334 23.82 -30.99 -4.85
CA VAL A 334 22.81 -31.68 -5.68
C VAL A 334 23.51 -32.45 -6.80
N ASP A 335 23.21 -33.74 -6.89
CA ASP A 335 23.71 -34.64 -7.92
C ASP A 335 22.63 -35.68 -8.28
N GLU A 336 22.98 -36.68 -9.10
CA GLU A 336 22.06 -37.75 -9.55
C GLU A 336 21.40 -38.57 -8.41
N ASN A 337 21.99 -38.59 -7.21
CA ASN A 337 21.51 -39.35 -6.05
C ASN A 337 20.98 -38.48 -4.90
N HIS A 338 21.43 -37.23 -4.83
CA HIS A 338 21.12 -36.29 -3.76
C HIS A 338 20.16 -35.20 -4.24
N VAL A 339 18.97 -35.19 -3.66
CA VAL A 339 17.86 -34.31 -3.99
C VAL A 339 17.72 -33.22 -2.92
N PRO A 340 17.47 -31.95 -3.27
CA PRO A 340 17.29 -30.89 -2.29
C PRO A 340 15.88 -30.90 -1.68
N ILE A 341 15.79 -30.71 -0.36
CA ILE A 341 14.53 -30.29 0.29
C ILE A 341 14.22 -28.86 -0.18
N PRO A 342 12.97 -28.50 -0.53
CA PRO A 342 12.61 -27.13 -0.86
C PRO A 342 13.00 -26.19 0.27
N SER A 343 13.71 -25.11 -0.08
CA SER A 343 14.35 -24.21 0.88
C SER A 343 13.36 -23.62 1.88
N LEU A 344 12.17 -23.23 1.41
CA LEU A 344 11.09 -22.70 2.26
C LEU A 344 10.58 -23.73 3.29
N LEU A 345 10.42 -24.99 2.87
CA LEU A 345 9.97 -26.07 3.74
C LEU A 345 11.05 -26.43 4.76
N ALA A 346 12.31 -26.48 4.34
CA ALA A 346 13.45 -26.72 5.24
C ALA A 346 13.56 -25.65 6.33
N VAL A 347 13.53 -24.36 5.94
CA VAL A 347 13.60 -23.23 6.88
C VAL A 347 12.43 -23.27 7.86
N SER A 348 11.21 -23.40 7.36
CA SER A 348 10.02 -23.37 8.22
C SER A 348 9.94 -24.60 9.14
N SER A 349 10.32 -25.79 8.67
CA SER A 349 10.38 -27.00 9.52
C SER A 349 11.30 -26.81 10.71
N VAL A 350 12.54 -26.34 10.46
CA VAL A 350 13.54 -26.12 11.50
C VAL A 350 13.11 -24.99 12.43
N GLU A 351 12.54 -23.90 11.90
CA GLU A 351 11.97 -22.80 12.70
C GLU A 351 10.94 -23.34 13.70
N GLN A 352 9.93 -24.05 13.21
CA GLN A 352 8.86 -24.59 14.07
C GLN A 352 9.40 -25.62 15.07
N HIS A 353 10.37 -26.44 14.68
CA HIS A 353 11.03 -27.38 15.59
C HIS A 353 11.77 -26.66 16.73
N LEU A 354 12.55 -25.62 16.42
CA LEU A 354 13.26 -24.83 17.42
C LEU A 354 12.32 -24.05 18.34
N VAL A 355 11.18 -23.57 17.84
CA VAL A 355 10.14 -22.92 18.66
C VAL A 355 9.51 -23.92 19.62
N ARG A 356 9.04 -25.08 19.12
CA ARG A 356 8.42 -26.14 19.95
C ARG A 356 9.37 -26.66 21.03
N THR A 357 10.66 -26.75 20.72
CA THR A 357 11.70 -27.20 21.65
C THR A 357 12.27 -26.08 22.53
N LYS A 358 11.79 -24.83 22.37
CA LYS A 358 12.22 -23.64 23.11
C LYS A 358 13.71 -23.30 22.95
N LYS A 359 14.29 -23.64 21.80
CA LYS A 359 15.70 -23.40 21.46
C LYS A 359 15.89 -22.23 20.50
N ARG A 360 14.79 -21.68 19.94
CA ARG A 360 14.87 -20.68 18.87
C ARG A 360 15.62 -19.40 19.24
N THR A 361 15.51 -18.93 20.47
CA THR A 361 16.25 -17.74 20.95
C THR A 361 17.74 -18.02 21.14
N ALA A 362 18.16 -19.28 21.24
CA ALA A 362 19.57 -19.64 21.40
C ALA A 362 20.31 -19.81 20.06
N VAL A 363 19.58 -19.89 18.93
CA VAL A 363 20.12 -20.36 17.65
C VAL A 363 19.56 -19.54 16.50
N SER A 364 20.43 -19.11 15.59
CA SER A 364 20.05 -18.42 14.35
C SER A 364 20.17 -19.32 13.12
N LEU A 365 19.23 -19.16 12.18
CA LEU A 365 19.18 -19.88 10.91
C LEU A 365 19.66 -18.98 9.76
N VAL A 366 20.65 -19.45 9.00
CA VAL A 366 21.13 -18.83 7.76
C VAL A 366 20.89 -19.83 6.63
N LEU A 367 20.42 -19.36 5.48
CA LEU A 367 20.18 -20.20 4.32
C LEU A 367 21.23 -19.94 3.24
N GLU A 368 21.84 -21.00 2.72
CA GLU A 368 22.58 -21.02 1.46
C GLU A 368 21.79 -21.88 0.49
N SER A 369 21.24 -21.29 -0.58
CA SER A 369 20.36 -22.04 -1.48
C SER A 369 20.49 -21.63 -2.94
N GLY A 370 20.36 -22.63 -3.83
CA GLY A 370 20.26 -22.42 -5.26
C GLY A 370 18.84 -22.08 -5.73
N GLU A 371 17.82 -22.37 -4.91
CA GLU A 371 16.41 -22.16 -5.25
C GLU A 371 15.96 -20.68 -5.31
N PRO A 372 16.23 -19.82 -4.29
CA PRO A 372 15.66 -18.49 -4.24
C PRO A 372 16.37 -17.50 -5.18
N ARG A 373 15.60 -16.72 -5.94
CA ARG A 373 16.10 -15.79 -6.99
C ARG A 373 15.26 -14.54 -7.23
N ASP A 374 14.10 -14.42 -6.59
CA ASP A 374 13.22 -13.25 -6.71
C ASP A 374 12.81 -12.67 -5.35
N VAL A 375 12.18 -11.50 -5.40
CA VAL A 375 11.77 -10.71 -4.23
C VAL A 375 10.83 -11.49 -3.30
N HIS A 376 9.85 -12.20 -3.86
CA HIS A 376 8.83 -12.90 -3.07
C HIS A 376 9.44 -14.10 -2.33
N GLN A 377 10.33 -14.83 -2.99
CA GLN A 377 11.03 -15.96 -2.41
C GLN A 377 11.91 -15.53 -1.22
N MET A 378 12.65 -14.41 -1.36
CA MET A 378 13.42 -13.84 -0.23
C MET A 378 12.51 -13.44 0.93
N ALA A 379 11.39 -12.78 0.64
CA ALA A 379 10.45 -12.35 1.67
C ALA A 379 9.83 -13.55 2.42
N ALA A 380 9.42 -14.61 1.70
CA ALA A 380 8.89 -15.81 2.32
C ALA A 380 9.92 -16.47 3.24
N LEU A 381 11.15 -16.65 2.78
CA LEU A 381 12.22 -17.26 3.58
C LEU A 381 12.51 -16.50 4.89
N LEU A 382 12.56 -15.16 4.83
CA LEU A 382 12.72 -14.33 6.03
C LEU A 382 11.48 -14.41 6.93
N GLY A 383 10.27 -14.33 6.35
CA GLY A 383 9.00 -14.38 7.07
C GLY A 383 8.71 -15.72 7.76
N PHE A 384 9.35 -16.81 7.33
CA PHE A 384 9.23 -18.15 7.91
C PHE A 384 10.44 -18.60 8.75
N GLY A 385 11.44 -17.74 8.98
CA GLY A 385 12.43 -17.96 10.05
C GLY A 385 13.90 -17.76 9.69
N ALA A 386 14.26 -17.61 8.41
CA ALA A 386 15.64 -17.34 8.04
C ALA A 386 16.08 -15.96 8.54
N ARG A 387 17.27 -15.87 9.14
CA ARG A 387 17.88 -14.59 9.51
C ARG A 387 18.55 -13.91 8.33
N ALA A 388 19.23 -14.69 7.48
CA ALA A 388 19.90 -14.21 6.29
C ALA A 388 19.97 -15.31 5.21
N ILE A 389 20.08 -14.92 3.94
CA ILE A 389 19.96 -15.78 2.77
C ILE A 389 21.11 -15.49 1.79
N ASN A 390 21.82 -16.51 1.34
CA ASN A 390 22.76 -16.46 0.23
C ASN A 390 22.18 -17.19 -0.99
N PRO A 391 21.69 -16.47 -2.02
CA PRO A 391 21.14 -17.05 -3.24
C PRO A 391 22.26 -17.36 -4.25
N TYR A 392 23.08 -18.38 -3.97
CA TYR A 392 24.34 -18.57 -4.68
C TYR A 392 24.17 -18.82 -6.18
N LEU A 393 23.12 -19.55 -6.58
CA LEU A 393 22.92 -19.91 -8.00
C LEU A 393 22.46 -18.70 -8.83
N ALA A 394 21.70 -17.78 -8.24
CA ALA A 394 21.36 -16.50 -8.88
C ALA A 394 22.60 -15.62 -9.06
N HIS A 395 23.54 -15.63 -8.10
CA HIS A 395 24.82 -14.92 -8.24
C HIS A 395 25.71 -15.54 -9.32
N GLU A 396 25.76 -16.87 -9.43
CA GLU A 396 26.45 -17.56 -10.53
C GLU A 396 25.80 -17.26 -11.89
N CYS A 397 24.46 -17.11 -11.94
CA CYS A 397 23.74 -16.70 -13.14
C CYS A 397 24.13 -15.30 -13.61
N ILE A 398 24.31 -14.35 -12.70
CA ILE A 398 24.78 -13.00 -13.04
C ILE A 398 26.21 -13.05 -13.60
N ALA A 399 27.10 -13.84 -13.00
CA ALA A 399 28.45 -14.04 -13.54
C ALA A 399 28.40 -14.59 -14.97
N GLU A 400 27.55 -15.57 -15.22
CA GLU A 400 27.35 -16.14 -16.55
C GLU A 400 26.84 -15.13 -17.58
N LEU A 401 25.89 -14.25 -17.19
CA LEU A 401 25.39 -13.18 -18.06
C LEU A 401 26.50 -12.19 -18.46
N ILE A 402 27.43 -11.92 -17.55
CA ILE A 402 28.61 -11.08 -17.80
C ILE A 402 29.59 -11.80 -18.73
N ASP A 403 29.93 -13.06 -18.43
CA ASP A 403 30.85 -13.87 -19.24
C ASP A 403 30.35 -14.05 -20.68
N LYS A 404 29.02 -14.12 -20.88
CA LYS A 404 28.37 -14.18 -22.20
C LYS A 404 28.25 -12.82 -22.90
N GLY A 405 28.62 -11.71 -22.24
CA GLY A 405 28.50 -10.35 -22.78
C GLY A 405 27.06 -9.84 -22.91
N ILE A 406 26.10 -10.44 -22.19
CA ILE A 406 24.69 -10.00 -22.14
C ILE A 406 24.55 -8.81 -21.18
N LEU A 407 25.29 -8.85 -20.06
CA LEU A 407 25.38 -7.75 -19.10
C LEU A 407 26.80 -7.17 -19.13
N ASP A 408 26.92 -5.90 -19.53
CA ASP A 408 28.20 -5.19 -19.52
C ASP A 408 28.38 -4.43 -18.20
N LYS A 409 28.79 -5.15 -17.15
CA LYS A 409 28.94 -4.61 -15.80
C LYS A 409 29.97 -5.40 -15.00
N ASP A 410 30.64 -4.74 -14.05
CA ASP A 410 31.51 -5.40 -13.08
C ASP A 410 30.71 -6.38 -12.19
N TYR A 411 31.28 -7.56 -11.92
CA TYR A 411 30.63 -8.63 -11.16
C TYR A 411 30.16 -8.17 -9.77
N HIS A 412 31.04 -7.51 -9.00
CA HIS A 412 30.69 -7.10 -7.64
C HIS A 412 29.59 -6.03 -7.64
N THR A 413 29.66 -5.10 -8.59
CA THR A 413 28.64 -4.07 -8.77
C THR A 413 27.30 -4.67 -9.19
N ALA A 414 27.29 -5.65 -10.10
CA ALA A 414 26.07 -6.33 -10.54
C ALA A 414 25.41 -7.14 -9.41
N ILE A 415 26.20 -7.84 -8.57
CA ILE A 415 25.68 -8.56 -7.41
C ILE A 415 25.12 -7.59 -6.35
N ASP A 416 25.82 -6.49 -6.08
CA ASP A 416 25.36 -5.48 -5.13
C ASP A 416 24.02 -4.86 -5.57
N ASP A 417 23.89 -4.50 -6.85
CA ASP A 417 22.65 -3.97 -7.40
C ASP A 417 21.51 -5.00 -7.40
N TYR A 418 21.79 -6.26 -7.74
CA TYR A 418 20.82 -7.35 -7.61
C TYR A 418 20.33 -7.53 -6.16
N ASN A 419 21.26 -7.58 -5.19
CA ASN A 419 20.91 -7.72 -3.77
C ASN A 419 20.14 -6.51 -3.24
N LYS A 420 20.48 -5.29 -3.68
CA LYS A 420 19.74 -4.07 -3.37
C LYS A 420 18.32 -4.09 -3.92
N ALA A 421 18.14 -4.57 -5.16
CA ALA A 421 16.82 -4.72 -5.77
C ALA A 421 15.94 -5.68 -4.96
N LEU A 422 16.49 -6.84 -4.59
CA LEU A 422 15.80 -7.82 -3.75
C LEU A 422 15.46 -7.24 -2.37
N LEU A 423 16.42 -6.60 -1.70
CA LEU A 423 16.20 -6.04 -0.36
C LEU A 423 15.16 -4.92 -0.38
N GLY A 424 15.23 -4.02 -1.35
CA GLY A 424 14.22 -2.97 -1.54
C GLY A 424 12.82 -3.55 -1.79
N GLY A 425 12.73 -4.65 -2.55
CA GLY A 425 11.51 -5.40 -2.74
C GLY A 425 10.96 -6.04 -1.45
N VAL A 426 11.83 -6.65 -0.63
CA VAL A 426 11.44 -7.24 0.66
C VAL A 426 10.94 -6.17 1.64
N VAL A 427 11.65 -5.04 1.75
CA VAL A 427 11.21 -3.91 2.58
C VAL A 427 9.86 -3.39 2.11
N LYS A 428 9.64 -3.31 0.78
CA LYS A 428 8.33 -2.95 0.23
C LYS A 428 7.25 -3.96 0.64
N ILE A 429 7.52 -5.27 0.62
CA ILE A 429 6.57 -6.30 1.07
C ILE A 429 6.23 -6.13 2.55
N ALA A 430 7.22 -5.93 3.43
CA ALA A 430 6.98 -5.67 4.85
C ALA A 430 6.13 -4.41 5.05
N ALA A 431 6.46 -3.35 4.29
CA ALA A 431 5.75 -2.08 4.34
C ALA A 431 4.29 -2.16 3.86
N LYS A 432 3.90 -3.17 3.04
CA LYS A 432 2.50 -3.42 2.68
C LYS A 432 1.62 -3.66 3.91
N MET A 433 2.17 -4.24 4.97
CA MET A 433 1.50 -4.48 6.25
C MET A 433 1.75 -3.36 7.28
N GLY A 434 2.48 -2.31 6.91
CA GLY A 434 2.90 -1.26 7.83
C GLY A 434 4.05 -1.68 8.77
N ILE A 435 4.84 -2.69 8.38
CA ILE A 435 6.02 -3.12 9.13
C ILE A 435 7.25 -2.34 8.63
N SER A 436 7.94 -1.72 9.57
CA SER A 436 9.08 -0.83 9.30
C SER A 436 10.43 -1.54 9.43
N THR A 437 10.53 -2.62 10.21
CA THR A 437 11.81 -3.34 10.42
C THR A 437 11.76 -4.77 9.92
N ILE A 438 12.84 -5.22 9.26
CA ILE A 438 12.97 -6.62 8.86
C ILE A 438 13.05 -7.54 10.09
N GLN A 439 13.59 -7.05 11.20
CA GLN A 439 13.61 -7.79 12.46
C GLN A 439 12.21 -8.18 12.94
N SER A 440 11.23 -7.26 12.91
CA SER A 440 9.83 -7.56 13.25
C SER A 440 9.12 -8.43 12.19
N TYR A 441 9.57 -8.36 10.93
CA TYR A 441 9.02 -9.18 9.84
C TYR A 441 9.47 -10.65 9.92
N GLN A 442 10.65 -10.92 10.49
CA GLN A 442 11.19 -12.27 10.62
C GLN A 442 10.27 -13.17 11.46
N SER A 443 9.92 -14.33 10.92
CA SER A 443 9.02 -15.31 11.58
C SER A 443 7.58 -14.82 11.81
N ALA A 444 7.21 -13.64 11.31
CA ALA A 444 5.87 -13.09 11.48
C ALA A 444 4.81 -13.80 10.61
N ARG A 445 5.24 -14.54 9.58
CA ARG A 445 4.36 -15.33 8.67
C ARG A 445 3.27 -14.47 8.02
N ILE A 446 3.64 -13.33 7.44
CA ILE A 446 2.71 -12.38 6.76
C ILE A 446 2.29 -12.90 5.38
N PHE A 447 1.73 -14.11 5.36
CA PHE A 447 1.31 -14.84 4.17
C PHE A 447 0.04 -15.63 4.46
N GLU A 448 -0.76 -15.84 3.41
CA GLU A 448 -1.82 -16.84 3.37
C GLU A 448 -1.46 -17.91 2.33
N ALA A 449 -1.69 -19.18 2.67
CA ALA A 449 -1.51 -20.28 1.74
C ALA A 449 -2.81 -20.57 0.96
N ILE A 450 -2.66 -20.82 -0.34
CA ILE A 450 -3.73 -21.34 -1.20
C ILE A 450 -3.27 -22.65 -1.80
N GLY A 451 -4.04 -23.71 -1.59
CA GLY A 451 -3.75 -25.00 -2.19
C GLY A 451 -2.81 -25.89 -1.37
N LEU A 452 -2.64 -25.64 -0.07
CA LEU A 452 -1.86 -26.49 0.85
C LEU A 452 -2.76 -27.12 1.91
N SER A 453 -2.57 -28.42 2.18
CA SER A 453 -3.37 -29.16 3.15
C SER A 453 -3.17 -28.66 4.58
N SER A 454 -4.22 -28.77 5.40
CA SER A 454 -4.14 -28.38 6.83
C SER A 454 -3.08 -29.17 7.59
N GLU A 455 -2.87 -30.45 7.26
CA GLU A 455 -1.82 -31.28 7.88
C GLU A 455 -0.41 -30.71 7.62
N LEU A 456 -0.13 -30.28 6.38
CA LEU A 456 1.14 -29.66 6.03
C LEU A 456 1.33 -28.33 6.77
N ILE A 457 0.29 -27.50 6.79
CA ILE A 457 0.29 -26.20 7.47
C ILE A 457 0.51 -26.39 8.98
N ASP A 458 -0.28 -27.23 9.63
CA ASP A 458 -0.21 -27.44 11.08
C ASP A 458 1.16 -27.93 11.54
N ARG A 459 1.83 -28.76 10.72
CA ARG A 459 3.13 -29.34 11.06
C ARG A 459 4.30 -28.42 10.75
N TYR A 460 4.33 -27.80 9.57
CA TYR A 460 5.51 -27.11 9.05
C TYR A 460 5.35 -25.60 8.90
N PHE A 461 4.12 -25.07 8.81
CA PHE A 461 3.82 -23.65 8.67
C PHE A 461 2.78 -23.20 9.71
N THR A 462 2.90 -23.71 10.94
CA THR A 462 1.88 -23.61 11.98
C THR A 462 1.42 -22.16 12.15
N GLY A 463 0.11 -21.91 12.16
CA GLY A 463 -0.46 -20.57 12.31
C GLY A 463 -0.64 -19.76 11.03
N THR A 464 -0.21 -20.28 9.87
CA THR A 464 -0.55 -19.70 8.56
C THR A 464 -1.97 -20.11 8.16
N VAL A 465 -2.74 -19.17 7.58
CA VAL A 465 -4.10 -19.45 7.10
C VAL A 465 -4.04 -20.27 5.80
N SER A 466 -4.89 -21.30 5.68
CA SER A 466 -5.12 -22.05 4.43
C SER A 466 -6.57 -22.53 4.36
N ARG A 467 -7.45 -21.73 3.74
CA ARG A 467 -8.91 -21.93 3.80
C ARG A 467 -9.44 -23.01 2.86
N VAL A 468 -8.72 -23.30 1.79
CA VAL A 468 -9.19 -24.20 0.72
C VAL A 468 -8.45 -25.53 0.68
N GLY A 469 -7.61 -25.83 1.68
CA GLY A 469 -6.80 -27.04 1.68
C GLY A 469 -5.96 -27.19 0.40
N GLY A 470 -5.56 -28.42 0.08
CA GLY A 470 -4.85 -28.74 -1.16
C GLY A 470 -3.77 -29.80 -0.96
N ILE A 471 -2.64 -29.62 -1.64
CA ILE A 471 -1.58 -30.64 -1.72
C ILE A 471 -0.85 -30.85 -0.38
N GLY A 472 -0.28 -32.04 -0.20
CA GLY A 472 0.54 -32.42 0.94
C GLY A 472 2.00 -32.67 0.56
N LEU A 473 2.73 -33.36 1.45
CA LEU A 473 4.15 -33.67 1.22
C LEU A 473 4.39 -34.59 0.03
N SER A 474 3.49 -35.53 -0.23
CA SER A 474 3.62 -36.51 -1.31
C SER A 474 3.63 -35.84 -2.69
N GLU A 475 2.71 -34.91 -2.93
CA GLU A 475 2.65 -34.16 -4.17
C GLU A 475 3.87 -33.24 -4.32
N ILE A 476 4.31 -32.58 -3.23
CA ILE A 476 5.54 -31.77 -3.24
C ILE A 476 6.76 -32.64 -3.60
N GLU A 477 6.85 -33.86 -3.05
CA GLU A 477 7.91 -34.82 -3.36
C GLU A 477 7.91 -35.25 -4.83
N GLU A 478 6.72 -35.43 -5.44
CA GLU A 478 6.58 -35.68 -6.87
C GLU A 478 7.09 -34.52 -7.72
N GLU A 479 6.82 -33.27 -7.34
CA GLU A 479 7.31 -32.09 -8.08
C GLU A 479 8.83 -31.96 -8.03
N ILE A 480 9.42 -32.19 -6.86
CA ILE A 480 10.87 -32.16 -6.67
C ILE A 480 11.52 -33.25 -7.53
N SER A 481 11.00 -34.48 -7.44
CA SER A 481 11.51 -35.63 -8.18
C SER A 481 11.40 -35.39 -9.68
N PHE A 482 10.30 -34.81 -10.16
CA PHE A 482 10.12 -34.46 -11.56
C PHE A 482 11.22 -33.50 -12.05
N ARG A 483 11.47 -32.38 -11.35
CA ARG A 483 12.50 -31.42 -11.75
C ARG A 483 13.91 -32.03 -11.68
N HIS A 484 14.16 -32.84 -10.66
CA HIS A 484 15.43 -33.54 -10.49
C HIS A 484 15.69 -34.54 -11.63
N ASP A 485 14.71 -35.37 -11.99
CA ASP A 485 14.80 -36.35 -13.08
C ASP A 485 15.03 -35.70 -14.45
N HIS A 486 14.51 -34.49 -14.66
CA HIS A 486 14.76 -33.72 -15.89
C HIS A 486 16.15 -33.09 -15.93
N ALA A 487 16.77 -32.85 -14.77
CA ALA A 487 18.14 -32.37 -14.65
C ALA A 487 19.17 -33.51 -14.69
N PHE A 488 18.80 -34.69 -14.18
CA PHE A 488 19.65 -35.85 -14.04
C PHE A 488 18.91 -37.09 -14.57
N ASP A 489 19.18 -37.47 -15.82
CA ASP A 489 18.54 -38.64 -16.42
C ASP A 489 18.89 -39.92 -15.63
N PRO A 490 17.90 -40.69 -15.15
CA PRO A 490 18.14 -41.89 -14.35
C PRO A 490 18.93 -43.00 -15.06
N LEU A 491 19.03 -42.96 -16.40
CA LEU A 491 19.75 -43.91 -17.24
C LEU A 491 21.10 -43.35 -17.73
N GLY A 492 21.48 -42.15 -17.32
CA GLY A 492 22.72 -41.48 -17.70
C GLY A 492 22.73 -40.97 -19.16
N LEU A 493 21.56 -40.77 -19.77
CA LEU A 493 21.45 -40.19 -21.11
C LEU A 493 21.61 -38.65 -21.08
N ALA A 494 21.89 -38.07 -22.26
CA ALA A 494 21.97 -36.62 -22.39
C ALA A 494 20.61 -35.97 -22.13
N VAL A 495 20.58 -35.02 -21.19
CA VAL A 495 19.40 -34.20 -20.84
C VAL A 495 19.44 -32.85 -21.56
N ASP A 496 18.27 -32.29 -21.86
CA ASP A 496 18.16 -30.90 -22.30
C ASP A 496 18.24 -29.97 -21.08
N THR A 497 19.37 -29.30 -20.92
CA THR A 497 19.63 -28.38 -19.79
C THR A 497 19.34 -26.93 -20.13
N SER A 498 18.77 -26.64 -21.31
CA SER A 498 18.42 -25.27 -21.69
C SER A 498 17.31 -24.70 -20.79
N LEU A 499 17.33 -23.39 -20.52
CA LEU A 499 16.29 -22.76 -19.71
C LEU A 499 14.92 -22.86 -20.38
N ASP A 500 13.92 -23.35 -19.65
CA ASP A 500 12.55 -23.41 -20.15
C ASP A 500 11.94 -22.01 -20.22
N SER A 501 11.24 -21.71 -21.31
CA SER A 501 10.35 -20.53 -21.37
C SER A 501 8.95 -20.98 -21.02
N ALA A 502 8.52 -20.81 -19.77
CA ALA A 502 7.22 -21.30 -19.29
C ALA A 502 6.05 -20.40 -19.73
N GLY A 503 6.31 -19.09 -19.91
CA GLY A 503 5.28 -18.12 -20.29
C GLY A 503 4.46 -17.55 -19.13
N TYR A 504 4.89 -17.71 -17.87
CA TYR A 504 4.11 -17.37 -16.68
C TYR A 504 3.46 -15.96 -16.65
N HIS A 505 4.19 -14.92 -17.06
CA HIS A 505 3.63 -13.57 -17.15
C HIS A 505 3.10 -13.23 -18.56
N SER A 506 3.71 -13.79 -19.60
CA SER A 506 3.39 -13.47 -20.99
C SER A 506 3.25 -14.75 -21.77
N LEU A 507 2.06 -14.94 -22.34
CA LEU A 507 1.70 -16.13 -23.11
C LEU A 507 2.79 -16.52 -24.11
N ARG A 508 3.05 -17.82 -24.17
CA ARG A 508 3.91 -18.50 -25.13
C ARG A 508 3.13 -19.61 -25.80
N SER A 509 3.38 -19.85 -27.08
CA SER A 509 2.76 -20.96 -27.81
C SER A 509 3.52 -22.26 -27.56
N GLY A 510 2.80 -23.35 -27.30
CA GLY A 510 3.37 -24.69 -27.12
C GLY A 510 2.60 -25.50 -26.09
N LYS A 511 2.80 -26.83 -26.09
CA LYS A 511 2.12 -27.74 -25.15
C LYS A 511 2.66 -27.64 -23.72
N ASP A 512 3.94 -27.29 -23.59
CA ASP A 512 4.65 -27.20 -22.31
C ASP A 512 4.66 -25.77 -21.75
N LYS A 513 3.76 -24.91 -22.23
CA LYS A 513 3.63 -23.52 -21.79
C LYS A 513 2.45 -23.37 -20.83
N GLU A 514 2.49 -22.33 -20.03
CA GLU A 514 1.40 -21.95 -19.14
C GLU A 514 0.14 -21.63 -19.95
N ASP A 515 -0.98 -22.02 -19.38
CA ASP A 515 -2.29 -21.67 -19.90
C ASP A 515 -2.70 -20.28 -19.41
N HIS A 516 -3.35 -19.49 -20.25
CA HIS A 516 -3.88 -18.19 -19.87
C HIS A 516 -5.35 -18.07 -20.26
N LEU A 517 -6.15 -17.51 -19.35
CA LEU A 517 -7.54 -17.11 -19.64
C LEU A 517 -7.66 -16.24 -20.90
N TYR A 518 -6.70 -15.32 -21.10
CA TYR A 518 -6.62 -14.52 -22.33
C TYR A 518 -5.60 -15.10 -23.31
N ASP A 519 -6.08 -16.00 -24.18
CA ASP A 519 -5.34 -16.48 -25.34
C ASP A 519 -5.83 -15.83 -26.66
N PRO A 520 -5.11 -16.00 -27.78
CA PRO A 520 -5.51 -15.42 -29.07
C PRO A 520 -6.91 -15.80 -29.54
N GLU A 521 -7.36 -17.03 -29.28
CA GLU A 521 -8.70 -17.49 -29.69
C GLU A 521 -9.77 -16.84 -28.83
N THR A 522 -9.58 -16.79 -27.51
CA THR A 522 -10.47 -16.07 -26.58
C THR A 522 -10.60 -14.60 -26.99
N ILE A 523 -9.48 -13.93 -27.29
CA ILE A 523 -9.46 -12.52 -27.70
C ILE A 523 -10.20 -12.32 -29.04
N VAL A 524 -9.91 -13.15 -30.04
CA VAL A 524 -10.50 -13.01 -31.39
C VAL A 524 -12.00 -13.28 -31.35
N ASN A 525 -12.43 -14.36 -30.68
CA ASN A 525 -13.85 -14.69 -30.57
C ASN A 525 -14.64 -13.57 -29.88
N LEU A 526 -14.13 -13.05 -28.74
CA LEU A 526 -14.76 -11.93 -28.05
C LEU A 526 -14.85 -10.69 -28.94
N GLN A 527 -13.74 -10.30 -29.59
CA GLN A 527 -13.72 -9.13 -30.46
C GLN A 527 -14.66 -9.27 -31.66
N GLN A 528 -14.76 -10.45 -32.27
CA GLN A 528 -15.67 -10.70 -33.38
C GLN A 528 -17.13 -10.64 -32.93
N ALA A 529 -17.47 -11.31 -31.82
CA ALA A 529 -18.82 -11.31 -31.26
C ALA A 529 -19.34 -9.89 -31.05
N VAL A 530 -18.57 -9.06 -30.33
CA VAL A 530 -19.02 -7.70 -29.98
C VAL A 530 -19.01 -6.72 -31.16
N ARG A 531 -18.13 -6.92 -32.15
CA ARG A 531 -18.09 -6.07 -33.35
C ARG A 531 -19.25 -6.36 -34.31
N ASN A 532 -19.66 -7.62 -34.38
CA ASN A 532 -20.73 -8.05 -35.27
C ASN A 532 -22.12 -8.05 -34.60
N GLY A 533 -22.17 -7.91 -33.27
CA GLY A 533 -23.43 -8.06 -32.53
C GLY A 533 -23.92 -9.50 -32.51
N ASP A 534 -23.00 -10.48 -32.48
CA ASP A 534 -23.29 -11.90 -32.60
C ASP A 534 -23.17 -12.61 -31.25
N TYR A 535 -24.32 -12.94 -30.66
CA TYR A 535 -24.41 -13.65 -29.37
C TYR A 535 -24.00 -15.12 -29.45
N GLU A 536 -24.21 -15.81 -30.59
CA GLU A 536 -23.78 -17.20 -30.73
C GLU A 536 -22.25 -17.29 -30.75
N GLN A 537 -21.59 -16.33 -31.42
CA GLN A 537 -20.14 -16.19 -31.35
C GLN A 537 -19.64 -15.85 -29.93
N PHE A 538 -20.42 -15.09 -29.16
CA PHE A 538 -20.10 -14.84 -27.75
C PHE A 538 -20.15 -16.14 -26.93
N LYS A 539 -21.12 -17.02 -27.16
CA LYS A 539 -21.18 -18.34 -26.50
C LYS A 539 -20.00 -19.24 -26.85
N VAL A 540 -19.43 -19.12 -28.05
CA VAL A 540 -18.16 -19.81 -28.39
C VAL A 540 -17.00 -19.27 -27.54
N TYR A 541 -16.97 -17.95 -27.30
CA TYR A 541 -16.00 -17.33 -26.40
C TYR A 541 -16.21 -17.77 -24.93
N SER A 542 -17.42 -17.65 -24.39
CA SER A 542 -17.69 -17.97 -22.98
C SER A 542 -17.50 -19.45 -22.70
N GLY A 543 -17.92 -20.33 -23.61
CA GLY A 543 -17.67 -21.77 -23.51
C GLY A 543 -16.19 -22.17 -23.44
N ARG A 544 -15.29 -21.35 -24.01
CA ARG A 544 -13.83 -21.54 -23.86
C ARG A 544 -13.31 -21.02 -22.53
N VAL A 545 -13.82 -19.89 -22.05
CA VAL A 545 -13.44 -19.31 -20.76
C VAL A 545 -13.89 -20.22 -19.61
N ASP A 546 -15.09 -20.80 -19.72
CA ASP A 546 -15.70 -21.66 -18.71
C ASP A 546 -15.38 -23.17 -18.90
N ASP A 547 -14.42 -23.49 -19.77
CA ASP A 547 -14.03 -24.85 -20.11
C ASP A 547 -13.57 -25.62 -18.87
N ALA A 548 -14.35 -26.63 -18.49
CA ALA A 548 -14.08 -27.48 -17.34
C ALA A 548 -12.78 -28.27 -17.44
N SER A 549 -12.26 -28.46 -18.66
CA SER A 549 -11.01 -29.16 -18.88
C SER A 549 -9.77 -28.32 -18.50
N ARG A 550 -9.92 -27.00 -18.31
CA ARG A 550 -8.81 -26.05 -18.09
C ARG A 550 -9.12 -25.08 -16.92
N PRO A 551 -9.26 -25.57 -15.68
CA PRO A 551 -9.62 -24.72 -14.55
C PRO A 551 -8.48 -23.77 -14.17
N HIS A 552 -8.72 -22.46 -14.25
CA HIS A 552 -7.78 -21.44 -13.83
C HIS A 552 -8.04 -20.92 -12.41
N THR A 553 -9.30 -20.99 -11.97
CA THR A 553 -9.84 -20.27 -10.81
C THR A 553 -10.68 -21.21 -9.93
N LEU A 554 -10.94 -20.81 -8.68
CA LEU A 554 -11.75 -21.61 -7.76
C LEU A 554 -13.18 -21.79 -8.27
N ARG A 555 -13.80 -20.75 -8.86
CA ARG A 555 -15.10 -20.87 -9.52
C ARG A 555 -15.12 -21.80 -10.73
N GLY A 556 -13.96 -22.11 -11.31
CA GLY A 556 -13.82 -23.13 -12.36
C GLY A 556 -14.08 -24.56 -11.86
N LEU A 557 -14.05 -24.77 -10.54
CA LEU A 557 -14.37 -26.06 -9.91
C LEU A 557 -15.86 -26.21 -9.59
N LEU A 558 -16.65 -25.15 -9.74
CA LEU A 558 -18.05 -25.13 -9.32
C LEU A 558 -19.01 -25.51 -10.46
N ASP A 559 -20.14 -26.07 -10.07
CA ASP A 559 -21.29 -26.35 -10.92
C ASP A 559 -22.58 -25.92 -10.23
N PHE A 560 -23.66 -25.85 -11.00
CA PHE A 560 -24.94 -25.37 -10.53
C PHE A 560 -25.83 -26.49 -10.01
N ILE A 561 -26.62 -26.18 -8.98
CA ILE A 561 -27.77 -26.96 -8.51
C ILE A 561 -29.03 -26.11 -8.73
N PRO A 562 -30.02 -26.57 -9.52
CA PRO A 562 -31.28 -25.85 -9.69
C PRO A 562 -31.98 -25.59 -8.34
N ALA A 563 -32.44 -24.36 -8.13
CA ALA A 563 -33.21 -23.98 -6.95
C ALA A 563 -34.64 -24.52 -7.00
N GLY A 564 -35.14 -24.77 -8.22
CA GLY A 564 -36.48 -25.27 -8.51
C GLY A 564 -36.60 -25.74 -9.96
N GLU A 565 -37.82 -25.77 -10.49
CA GLU A 565 -38.05 -26.05 -11.91
C GLU A 565 -37.57 -24.88 -12.77
N SER A 566 -37.02 -25.18 -13.95
CA SER A 566 -36.65 -24.17 -14.95
C SER A 566 -37.87 -23.34 -15.35
N ILE A 567 -37.69 -22.03 -15.51
CA ILE A 567 -38.74 -21.10 -15.89
C ILE A 567 -38.55 -20.57 -17.32
N PRO A 568 -39.60 -20.08 -17.99
CA PRO A 568 -39.44 -19.35 -19.25
C PRO A 568 -38.55 -18.11 -19.06
N ILE A 569 -37.60 -17.90 -19.98
CA ILE A 569 -36.68 -16.76 -19.93
C ILE A 569 -37.40 -15.41 -19.95
N ASP A 570 -38.59 -15.34 -20.53
CA ASP A 570 -39.43 -14.13 -20.56
C ASP A 570 -39.94 -13.71 -19.18
N GLU A 571 -39.92 -14.61 -18.19
CA GLU A 571 -40.26 -14.31 -16.80
C GLU A 571 -39.06 -13.89 -15.95
N VAL A 572 -37.84 -13.98 -16.50
CA VAL A 572 -36.61 -13.44 -15.91
C VAL A 572 -36.52 -11.95 -16.24
N GLU A 573 -36.07 -11.15 -15.27
CA GLU A 573 -35.81 -9.72 -15.48
C GLU A 573 -34.99 -9.44 -16.74
N SER A 574 -35.21 -8.29 -17.37
CA SER A 574 -34.66 -7.99 -18.69
C SER A 574 -33.16 -7.71 -18.62
N VAL A 575 -32.49 -7.81 -19.79
CA VAL A 575 -31.09 -7.40 -19.96
C VAL A 575 -30.87 -5.97 -19.48
N ASP A 576 -31.80 -5.06 -19.82
CA ASP A 576 -31.71 -3.62 -19.46
C ASP A 576 -31.75 -3.37 -17.94
N GLU A 577 -32.38 -4.24 -17.15
CA GLU A 577 -32.35 -4.14 -15.68
C GLU A 577 -31.05 -4.73 -15.11
N ILE A 578 -30.61 -5.88 -15.61
CA ILE A 578 -29.39 -6.55 -15.14
C ILE A 578 -28.15 -5.68 -15.37
N VAL A 579 -28.01 -5.04 -16.53
CA VAL A 579 -26.81 -4.24 -16.85
C VAL A 579 -26.63 -3.01 -15.95
N LYS A 580 -27.66 -2.57 -15.22
CA LYS A 580 -27.53 -1.51 -14.21
C LYS A 580 -26.68 -1.94 -13.03
N ARG A 581 -26.53 -3.25 -12.80
CA ARG A 581 -25.63 -3.86 -11.80
C ARG A 581 -24.19 -3.93 -12.30
N PHE A 582 -23.94 -3.65 -13.58
CA PHE A 582 -22.62 -3.77 -14.18
C PHE A 582 -21.87 -2.45 -14.12
N GLN A 583 -20.59 -2.58 -13.78
CA GLN A 583 -19.66 -1.47 -13.68
C GLN A 583 -18.41 -1.76 -14.49
N VAL A 584 -17.93 -0.78 -15.25
CA VAL A 584 -16.55 -0.84 -15.77
C VAL A 584 -15.61 -0.38 -14.66
N GLY A 585 -14.65 -1.25 -14.33
CA GLY A 585 -13.70 -1.07 -13.25
C GLY A 585 -12.83 0.19 -13.38
N ALA A 586 -12.31 0.63 -12.24
CA ALA A 586 -11.55 1.86 -12.08
C ALA A 586 -10.21 1.83 -12.85
N MET A 587 -10.13 2.50 -14.00
CA MET A 587 -8.94 2.56 -14.85
C MET A 587 -8.58 4.00 -15.20
N SER A 588 -7.50 4.51 -14.61
CA SER A 588 -7.18 5.95 -14.64
C SER A 588 -6.93 6.50 -16.04
N TYR A 589 -7.45 7.70 -16.32
CA TYR A 589 -6.89 8.57 -17.35
C TYR A 589 -5.38 8.81 -17.11
N GLY A 590 -4.58 8.77 -18.17
CA GLY A 590 -3.11 8.70 -18.11
C GLY A 590 -2.60 7.27 -18.29
N SER A 591 -3.15 6.30 -17.57
CA SER A 591 -2.91 4.87 -17.89
C SER A 591 -3.60 4.51 -19.21
N LEU A 592 -4.89 4.84 -19.32
CA LEU A 592 -5.65 4.78 -20.56
C LEU A 592 -5.61 6.11 -21.32
N SER A 593 -5.72 6.03 -22.64
CA SER A 593 -5.91 7.18 -23.52
C SER A 593 -7.26 7.87 -23.24
N LYS A 594 -7.38 9.13 -23.66
CA LYS A 594 -8.64 9.90 -23.56
C LYS A 594 -9.76 9.15 -24.29
N GLU A 595 -9.46 8.64 -25.47
CA GLU A 595 -10.39 7.96 -26.35
C GLU A 595 -10.97 6.70 -25.68
N ALA A 596 -10.11 5.82 -25.17
CA ALA A 596 -10.56 4.60 -24.49
C ALA A 596 -11.38 4.91 -23.23
N HIS A 597 -10.94 5.89 -22.43
CA HIS A 597 -11.63 6.26 -21.20
C HIS A 597 -13.02 6.88 -21.46
N GLU A 598 -13.14 7.75 -22.46
CA GLU A 598 -14.43 8.32 -22.84
C GLU A 598 -15.35 7.25 -23.47
N THR A 599 -14.82 6.33 -24.28
CA THR A 599 -15.61 5.22 -24.86
C THR A 599 -16.29 4.38 -23.78
N LEU A 600 -15.56 4.04 -22.71
CA LEU A 600 -16.12 3.28 -21.58
C LEU A 600 -17.23 4.07 -20.86
N ALA A 601 -17.03 5.37 -20.66
CA ALA A 601 -18.04 6.20 -20.00
C ALA A 601 -19.32 6.33 -20.84
N ILE A 602 -19.17 6.59 -22.14
CA ILE A 602 -20.32 6.67 -23.06
C ILE A 602 -21.09 5.35 -23.05
N ALA A 603 -20.40 4.22 -23.22
CA ALA A 603 -21.02 2.90 -23.27
C ALA A 603 -21.88 2.62 -22.03
N MET A 604 -21.29 2.77 -20.84
CA MET A 604 -21.98 2.44 -19.60
C MET A 604 -23.13 3.40 -19.30
N ASN A 605 -22.94 4.70 -19.55
CA ASN A 605 -24.01 5.68 -19.35
C ASN A 605 -25.20 5.46 -20.30
N THR A 606 -24.95 4.98 -21.53
CA THR A 606 -26.01 4.67 -22.49
C THR A 606 -26.94 3.55 -22.01
N ILE A 607 -26.39 2.53 -21.34
CA ILE A 607 -27.17 1.36 -20.87
C ILE A 607 -27.61 1.46 -19.40
N GLY A 608 -27.34 2.60 -18.74
CA GLY A 608 -27.68 2.79 -17.32
C GLY A 608 -26.76 2.06 -16.33
N GLY A 609 -25.71 1.40 -16.81
CA GLY A 609 -24.61 0.89 -15.99
C GLY A 609 -23.67 2.03 -15.54
N LYS A 610 -22.53 1.67 -14.94
CA LYS A 610 -21.60 2.64 -14.38
C LYS A 610 -20.19 2.51 -14.95
N SER A 611 -19.50 3.63 -15.11
CA SER A 611 -18.06 3.69 -15.37
C SER A 611 -17.35 4.44 -14.26
N ASN A 612 -16.08 4.11 -14.03
CA ASN A 612 -15.28 4.64 -12.94
C ASN A 612 -14.03 5.38 -13.47
N THR A 613 -13.72 6.55 -12.92
CA THR A 613 -12.58 7.38 -13.36
C THR A 613 -11.21 6.76 -13.14
N GLY A 614 -11.10 5.80 -12.21
CA GLY A 614 -9.82 5.48 -11.60
C GLY A 614 -9.17 6.69 -10.90
N GLU A 615 -7.90 6.53 -10.54
CA GLU A 615 -7.12 7.48 -9.74
C GLU A 615 -6.61 8.70 -10.53
N GLY A 616 -7.08 8.92 -11.76
CA GLY A 616 -6.45 9.82 -12.71
C GLY A 616 -6.99 11.25 -12.73
N GLY A 617 -8.03 11.54 -11.94
CA GLY A 617 -8.89 12.71 -12.13
C GLY A 617 -9.78 12.56 -13.37
N GLU A 618 -10.62 13.57 -13.62
CA GLU A 618 -11.45 13.63 -14.82
C GLU A 618 -11.55 15.07 -15.33
N ASP A 619 -11.57 15.22 -16.65
CA ASP A 619 -11.69 16.52 -17.32
C ASP A 619 -13.05 17.17 -17.01
N PRO A 620 -13.09 18.40 -16.43
CA PRO A 620 -14.34 19.09 -16.11
C PRO A 620 -15.28 19.30 -17.29
N GLU A 621 -14.78 19.33 -18.54
CA GLU A 621 -15.63 19.42 -19.74
C GLU A 621 -16.57 18.21 -19.91
N ARG A 622 -16.26 17.08 -19.25
CA ARG A 622 -17.10 15.88 -19.29
C ARG A 622 -18.28 15.96 -18.33
N PHE A 623 -18.22 16.81 -17.30
CA PHE A 623 -19.23 16.85 -16.25
C PHE A 623 -20.62 17.20 -16.81
N GLY A 624 -21.64 16.47 -16.37
CA GLY A 624 -23.02 16.63 -16.85
C GLY A 624 -23.27 16.12 -18.29
N THR A 625 -22.27 15.59 -18.99
CA THR A 625 -22.42 14.99 -20.32
C THR A 625 -22.50 13.46 -20.26
N ILE A 626 -22.84 12.83 -21.39
CA ILE A 626 -22.78 11.35 -21.55
C ILE A 626 -21.35 10.79 -21.35
N LYS A 627 -20.32 11.64 -21.40
CA LYS A 627 -18.93 11.24 -21.17
C LYS A 627 -18.54 11.26 -19.69
N ASN A 628 -19.37 11.78 -18.78
CA ASN A 628 -19.08 11.85 -17.35
C ASN A 628 -19.03 10.45 -16.74
N SER A 629 -17.94 10.06 -16.07
CA SER A 629 -17.95 8.79 -15.34
C SER A 629 -18.88 8.87 -14.12
N ALA A 630 -19.76 7.88 -13.96
CA ALA A 630 -20.74 7.87 -12.87
C ALA A 630 -20.09 7.70 -11.49
N VAL A 631 -18.99 6.92 -11.44
CA VAL A 631 -18.21 6.68 -10.23
C VAL A 631 -16.92 7.49 -10.27
N LYS A 632 -16.65 8.23 -9.20
CA LYS A 632 -15.45 9.03 -9.00
C LYS A 632 -14.58 8.38 -7.94
N GLN A 633 -13.33 8.09 -8.25
CA GLN A 633 -12.43 7.45 -7.29
C GLN A 633 -11.62 8.46 -6.48
N VAL A 634 -11.57 8.27 -5.17
CA VAL A 634 -10.70 8.98 -4.24
C VAL A 634 -9.64 7.99 -3.77
N ALA A 635 -8.40 8.20 -4.20
CA ALA A 635 -7.23 7.37 -3.87
C ALA A 635 -6.13 8.22 -3.20
N SER A 636 -5.09 7.57 -2.65
CA SER A 636 -4.03 8.23 -1.88
C SER A 636 -3.33 9.41 -2.58
N GLY A 637 -3.23 9.40 -3.91
CA GLY A 637 -2.63 10.53 -4.64
C GLY A 637 -3.50 11.80 -4.68
N ARG A 638 -4.81 11.70 -4.39
CA ARG A 638 -5.82 12.77 -4.52
C ARG A 638 -5.75 13.52 -5.87
N PHE A 639 -5.30 12.86 -6.93
CA PHE A 639 -5.13 13.49 -8.23
C PHE A 639 -6.48 13.94 -8.80
N GLY A 640 -6.60 15.25 -9.07
CA GLY A 640 -7.81 15.83 -9.67
C GLY A 640 -9.06 15.79 -8.78
N VAL A 641 -8.91 15.52 -7.47
CA VAL A 641 -10.04 15.49 -6.53
C VAL A 641 -10.36 16.92 -6.09
N THR A 642 -11.38 17.51 -6.73
CA THR A 642 -11.88 18.86 -6.43
C THR A 642 -13.35 18.81 -5.99
N SER A 643 -13.86 19.92 -5.45
CA SER A 643 -15.30 20.06 -5.15
C SER A 643 -16.20 19.72 -6.35
N ALA A 644 -15.88 20.22 -7.56
CA ALA A 644 -16.69 19.93 -8.74
C ALA A 644 -16.58 18.46 -9.21
N TYR A 645 -15.39 17.87 -9.08
CA TYR A 645 -15.18 16.47 -9.34
C TYR A 645 -16.07 15.59 -8.45
N LEU A 646 -16.08 15.86 -7.13
CA LEU A 646 -16.92 15.14 -6.17
C LEU A 646 -18.41 15.39 -6.41
N GLY A 647 -18.80 16.63 -6.70
CA GLY A 647 -20.18 17.01 -7.00
C GLY A 647 -20.76 16.43 -8.30
N SER A 648 -19.91 15.99 -9.23
CA SER A 648 -20.34 15.34 -10.49
C SER A 648 -20.53 13.81 -10.38
N ALA A 649 -20.29 13.24 -9.20
CA ALA A 649 -20.40 11.82 -8.91
C ALA A 649 -21.84 11.37 -8.63
N LYS A 650 -22.21 10.17 -9.09
CA LYS A 650 -23.33 9.39 -8.53
C LYS A 650 -22.86 8.47 -7.41
N GLU A 651 -21.61 8.02 -7.48
CA GLU A 651 -20.94 7.23 -6.47
C GLU A 651 -19.50 7.72 -6.32
N ILE A 652 -19.01 7.79 -5.08
CA ILE A 652 -17.61 8.10 -4.78
C ILE A 652 -16.97 6.86 -4.19
N GLN A 653 -15.94 6.33 -4.85
CA GLN A 653 -15.23 5.13 -4.43
C GLN A 653 -13.93 5.49 -3.71
N ILE A 654 -13.82 5.16 -2.43
CA ILE A 654 -12.57 5.18 -1.67
C ILE A 654 -11.77 3.93 -2.08
N LYS A 655 -10.59 4.15 -2.67
CA LYS A 655 -9.71 3.05 -3.10
C LYS A 655 -8.69 2.74 -2.01
N MET A 656 -8.97 1.74 -1.17
CA MET A 656 -7.98 1.25 -0.21
C MET A 656 -6.88 0.46 -0.91
N ALA A 657 -7.26 -0.43 -1.82
CA ALA A 657 -6.30 -1.28 -2.53
C ALA A 657 -6.81 -1.69 -3.93
N GLN A 658 -5.95 -2.38 -4.69
CA GLN A 658 -6.31 -3.05 -5.95
C GLN A 658 -5.62 -4.41 -6.03
N GLY A 659 -6.28 -5.40 -6.63
CA GLY A 659 -5.78 -6.80 -6.62
C GLY A 659 -4.39 -7.00 -7.23
N ALA A 660 -4.01 -6.22 -8.24
CA ALA A 660 -2.70 -6.35 -8.88
C ALA A 660 -1.51 -5.85 -8.04
N LYS A 661 -1.77 -5.04 -7.01
CA LYS A 661 -0.75 -4.44 -6.14
C LYS A 661 -1.35 -3.92 -4.83
N PRO A 662 -1.91 -4.82 -4.00
CA PRO A 662 -2.45 -4.41 -2.72
C PRO A 662 -1.32 -3.99 -1.77
N GLY A 663 -1.64 -3.10 -0.82
CA GLY A 663 -0.66 -2.48 0.08
C GLY A 663 0.30 -1.48 -0.59
N GLU A 664 0.06 -1.09 -1.85
CA GLU A 664 0.88 -0.15 -2.61
C GLU A 664 0.06 0.95 -3.31
N GLY A 665 0.73 2.06 -3.63
CA GLY A 665 0.13 3.19 -4.35
C GLY A 665 -0.03 3.00 -5.86
N GLY A 666 -0.85 3.87 -6.46
CA GLY A 666 -0.92 4.08 -7.91
C GLY A 666 0.46 4.40 -8.50
N HIS A 667 0.72 3.96 -9.75
CA HIS A 667 1.98 4.23 -10.43
C HIS A 667 1.68 4.62 -11.88
N LEU A 668 2.10 5.82 -12.27
CA LEU A 668 2.10 6.29 -13.65
C LEU A 668 3.53 6.70 -14.04
N PRO A 669 4.18 5.98 -14.97
CA PRO A 669 5.53 6.34 -15.44
C PRO A 669 5.58 7.76 -16.01
N GLY A 670 6.67 8.49 -15.75
CA GLY A 670 6.84 9.90 -16.16
C GLY A 670 6.64 10.16 -17.66
N LYS A 671 7.06 9.21 -18.50
CA LYS A 671 6.83 9.23 -19.95
C LYS A 671 5.36 9.20 -20.39
N LYS A 672 4.42 8.91 -19.47
CA LYS A 672 2.97 9.00 -19.71
C LYS A 672 2.36 10.27 -19.10
N VAL A 673 3.15 11.10 -18.42
CA VAL A 673 2.69 12.34 -17.79
C VAL A 673 2.88 13.49 -18.76
N TYR A 674 2.14 13.43 -19.86
CA TYR A 674 2.07 14.51 -20.85
C TYR A 674 1.41 15.76 -20.24
N PRO A 675 1.58 16.96 -20.83
CA PRO A 675 1.00 18.21 -20.30
C PRO A 675 -0.50 18.11 -19.97
N TRP A 676 -1.29 17.48 -20.84
CA TRP A 676 -2.73 17.28 -20.57
C TRP A 676 -3.03 16.29 -19.44
N VAL A 677 -2.18 15.29 -19.18
CA VAL A 677 -2.33 14.40 -18.03
C VAL A 677 -1.93 15.12 -16.76
N ALA A 678 -0.81 15.86 -16.82
CA ALA A 678 -0.29 16.66 -15.72
C ALA A 678 -1.31 17.68 -15.21
N LYS A 679 -1.98 18.37 -16.14
CA LYS A 679 -3.06 19.33 -15.88
C LYS A 679 -4.22 18.71 -15.10
N ILE A 680 -4.77 17.58 -15.55
CA ILE A 680 -5.90 16.91 -14.87
C ILE A 680 -5.52 16.44 -13.47
N ARG A 681 -4.26 16.07 -13.27
CA ARG A 681 -3.75 15.58 -11.98
C ARG A 681 -3.21 16.68 -11.06
N CYS A 682 -3.20 17.94 -11.49
CA CYS A 682 -2.52 19.05 -10.80
C CYS A 682 -1.06 18.70 -10.44
N SER A 683 -0.31 18.25 -11.45
CA SER A 683 1.06 17.75 -11.32
C SER A 683 1.98 18.31 -12.40
N THR A 684 3.25 17.92 -12.37
CA THR A 684 4.29 18.40 -13.30
C THR A 684 4.45 17.46 -14.51
N PRO A 685 4.49 17.98 -15.75
CA PRO A 685 4.79 17.18 -16.94
C PRO A 685 6.12 16.42 -16.82
N GLY A 686 6.18 15.20 -17.34
CA GLY A 686 7.40 14.37 -17.40
C GLY A 686 7.83 13.70 -16.10
N VAL A 687 7.27 14.10 -14.95
CA VAL A 687 7.62 13.56 -13.64
C VAL A 687 6.80 12.30 -13.35
N ALA A 688 7.45 11.22 -12.90
CA ALA A 688 6.74 9.99 -12.53
C ALA A 688 5.84 10.22 -11.31
N LEU A 689 4.61 9.69 -11.38
CA LEU A 689 3.64 9.80 -10.30
C LEU A 689 3.51 8.45 -9.59
N ILE A 690 4.17 8.35 -8.44
CA ILE A 690 4.00 7.23 -7.50
C ILE A 690 3.18 7.79 -6.35
N SER A 691 1.95 7.31 -6.21
CA SER A 691 1.09 7.69 -5.08
C SER A 691 1.66 7.11 -3.79
N PRO A 692 1.44 7.76 -2.62
CA PRO A 692 1.69 7.12 -1.34
C PRO A 692 0.96 5.77 -1.25
N PRO A 693 1.53 4.73 -0.62
CA PRO A 693 0.80 3.51 -0.33
C PRO A 693 -0.44 3.75 0.54
N PRO A 694 -0.38 4.48 1.67
CA PRO A 694 -1.56 4.73 2.47
C PRO A 694 -2.34 5.95 1.97
N HIS A 695 -3.61 5.98 2.32
CA HIS A 695 -4.32 7.24 2.47
C HIS A 695 -3.81 7.91 3.75
N HIS A 696 -3.17 9.08 3.65
CA HIS A 696 -2.66 9.77 4.85
C HIS A 696 -3.77 10.27 5.79
N ASP A 697 -5.03 10.21 5.37
CA ASP A 697 -6.23 10.47 6.18
C ASP A 697 -6.99 9.19 6.57
N ILE A 698 -6.36 8.02 6.45
CA ILE A 698 -6.90 6.73 6.89
C ILE A 698 -5.79 5.90 7.53
N TYR A 699 -5.62 6.02 8.84
CA TYR A 699 -4.67 5.22 9.62
C TYR A 699 -5.36 4.19 10.53
N SER A 700 -6.70 4.18 10.53
CA SER A 700 -7.56 3.30 11.32
C SER A 700 -8.98 3.29 10.75
N ILE A 701 -9.86 2.47 11.34
CA ILE A 701 -11.27 2.38 10.92
C ILE A 701 -12.06 3.67 11.19
N GLU A 702 -11.76 4.37 12.29
CA GLU A 702 -12.38 5.66 12.62
C GLU A 702 -11.99 6.75 11.63
N ASP A 703 -10.76 6.73 11.11
CA ASP A 703 -10.31 7.67 10.08
C ASP A 703 -10.99 7.38 8.73
N LEU A 704 -11.23 6.09 8.40
CA LEU A 704 -12.05 5.74 7.23
C LEU A 704 -13.49 6.25 7.41
N ALA A 705 -14.08 6.10 8.59
CA ALA A 705 -15.40 6.63 8.90
C ALA A 705 -15.45 8.15 8.72
N GLU A 706 -14.38 8.85 9.10
CA GLU A 706 -14.25 10.29 8.85
C GLU A 706 -14.18 10.63 7.36
N LEU A 707 -13.39 9.91 6.55
CA LEU A 707 -13.38 10.15 5.11
C LEU A 707 -14.73 9.82 4.45
N ILE A 708 -15.43 8.77 4.88
CA ILE A 708 -16.79 8.47 4.41
C ILE A 708 -17.71 9.65 4.75
N TYR A 709 -17.62 10.18 5.96
CA TYR A 709 -18.38 11.35 6.40
C TYR A 709 -18.05 12.57 5.53
N ASP A 710 -16.78 12.90 5.32
CA ASP A 710 -16.33 14.02 4.48
C ASP A 710 -16.89 13.95 3.06
N LEU A 711 -16.78 12.77 2.42
CA LEU A 711 -17.22 12.58 1.04
C LEU A 711 -18.75 12.62 0.94
N LYS A 712 -19.46 12.14 1.96
CA LYS A 712 -20.91 12.26 2.04
C LYS A 712 -21.35 13.72 2.23
N ASN A 713 -20.60 14.52 2.98
CA ASN A 713 -20.82 15.95 3.14
C ASN A 713 -20.48 16.72 1.85
N ALA A 714 -19.42 16.32 1.14
CA ALA A 714 -19.02 16.91 -0.14
C ALA A 714 -19.97 16.56 -1.30
N ASN A 715 -20.73 15.46 -1.20
CA ASN A 715 -21.83 15.16 -2.10
C ASN A 715 -22.89 14.27 -1.43
N ARG A 716 -23.91 14.91 -0.85
CA ARG A 716 -24.99 14.22 -0.14
C ARG A 716 -25.80 13.25 -1.00
N LYS A 717 -25.80 13.44 -2.33
CA LYS A 717 -26.53 12.59 -3.28
C LYS A 717 -25.74 11.34 -3.68
N ALA A 718 -24.41 11.35 -3.52
CA ALA A 718 -23.60 10.21 -3.88
C ALA A 718 -23.70 9.06 -2.87
N ARG A 719 -23.64 7.83 -3.39
CA ARG A 719 -23.31 6.64 -2.60
C ARG A 719 -21.80 6.62 -2.36
N ILE A 720 -21.36 6.24 -1.16
CA ILE A 720 -19.93 6.04 -0.89
C ILE A 720 -19.62 4.55 -0.97
N SER A 721 -18.64 4.17 -1.77
CA SER A 721 -18.14 2.80 -1.89
C SER A 721 -16.70 2.67 -1.40
N VAL A 722 -16.34 1.51 -0.87
CA VAL A 722 -14.97 1.20 -0.43
C VAL A 722 -14.46 -0.01 -1.19
N LYS A 723 -13.36 0.17 -1.94
CA LYS A 723 -12.70 -0.89 -2.68
C LYS A 723 -11.61 -1.53 -1.83
N LEU A 724 -11.87 -2.77 -1.41
CA LEU A 724 -10.98 -3.68 -0.70
C LEU A 724 -10.43 -4.74 -1.66
N VAL A 725 -9.42 -5.49 -1.20
CA VAL A 725 -8.90 -6.65 -1.92
C VAL A 725 -9.06 -7.89 -1.04
N SER A 726 -9.38 -9.01 -1.68
CA SER A 726 -9.54 -10.30 -1.01
C SER A 726 -8.24 -10.70 -0.29
N GLU A 727 -8.34 -10.91 1.02
CA GLU A 727 -7.33 -11.50 1.91
C GLU A 727 -8.03 -12.09 3.15
N ALA A 728 -7.36 -12.95 3.93
CA ALA A 728 -7.92 -13.36 5.23
C ALA A 728 -8.12 -12.16 6.17
N GLY A 729 -9.31 -12.08 6.78
CA GLY A 729 -9.69 -10.98 7.66
C GLY A 729 -10.54 -9.92 6.97
N VAL A 730 -10.69 -9.98 5.63
CA VAL A 730 -11.49 -8.99 4.87
C VAL A 730 -12.94 -8.94 5.33
N GLY A 731 -13.51 -10.02 5.88
CA GLY A 731 -14.87 -9.97 6.43
C GLY A 731 -15.01 -9.13 7.69
N THR A 732 -13.99 -9.16 8.56
CA THR A 732 -13.93 -8.30 9.74
C THR A 732 -13.82 -6.83 9.32
N ILE A 733 -12.95 -6.55 8.33
CA ILE A 733 -12.81 -5.21 7.76
C ILE A 733 -14.12 -4.74 7.13
N ALA A 734 -14.78 -5.58 6.32
CA ALA A 734 -16.06 -5.27 5.69
C ALA A 734 -17.14 -4.92 6.72
N SER A 735 -17.16 -5.61 7.86
CA SER A 735 -18.07 -5.30 8.98
C SER A 735 -17.77 -3.93 9.59
N GLY A 736 -16.50 -3.57 9.76
CA GLY A 736 -16.08 -2.22 10.16
C GLY A 736 -16.51 -1.15 9.15
N VAL A 737 -16.28 -1.40 7.86
CA VAL A 737 -16.64 -0.51 6.75
C VAL A 737 -18.16 -0.25 6.69
N ALA A 738 -18.97 -1.29 6.89
CA ALA A 738 -20.43 -1.15 6.96
C ALA A 738 -20.87 -0.30 8.17
N LYS A 739 -20.22 -0.47 9.34
CA LYS A 739 -20.47 0.37 10.52
C LYS A 739 -20.05 1.83 10.33
N ALA A 740 -19.05 2.07 9.49
CA ALA A 740 -18.56 3.40 9.13
C ALA A 740 -19.48 4.15 8.14
N GLY A 741 -20.53 3.50 7.63
CA GLY A 741 -21.56 4.12 6.80
C GLY A 741 -21.35 4.02 5.29
N ALA A 742 -20.41 3.19 4.82
CA ALA A 742 -20.30 2.89 3.39
C ALA A 742 -21.60 2.26 2.87
N GLY A 743 -22.04 2.65 1.67
CA GLY A 743 -23.22 2.07 1.03
C GLY A 743 -22.91 0.88 0.12
N LEU A 744 -21.64 0.71 -0.26
CA LEU A 744 -21.18 -0.41 -1.07
C LEU A 744 -19.75 -0.81 -0.66
N ILE A 745 -19.49 -2.12 -0.65
CA ILE A 745 -18.15 -2.68 -0.43
C ILE A 745 -17.78 -3.50 -1.66
N LEU A 746 -16.69 -3.13 -2.33
CA LEU A 746 -16.14 -3.88 -3.44
C LEU A 746 -15.01 -4.79 -2.94
N ILE A 747 -15.13 -6.10 -3.19
CA ILE A 747 -14.06 -7.07 -2.97
C ILE A 747 -13.39 -7.36 -4.31
N SER A 748 -12.14 -6.90 -4.47
CA SER A 748 -11.34 -7.18 -5.67
C SER A 748 -10.52 -8.47 -5.53
N GLY A 749 -10.51 -9.29 -6.59
CA GLY A 749 -9.64 -10.46 -6.71
C GLY A 749 -8.19 -10.11 -7.10
N TYR A 750 -7.25 -10.96 -6.73
CA TYR A 750 -5.81 -10.88 -7.05
C TYR A 750 -5.51 -10.77 -8.56
N ASP A 751 -6.41 -11.30 -9.37
CA ASP A 751 -6.31 -11.37 -10.83
C ASP A 751 -6.70 -10.04 -11.53
N GLY A 752 -7.06 -9.00 -10.77
CA GLY A 752 -7.33 -7.67 -11.28
C GLY A 752 -6.22 -7.10 -12.19
N GLY A 753 -6.60 -6.31 -13.20
CA GLY A 753 -5.65 -5.68 -14.12
C GLY A 753 -4.90 -4.47 -13.54
N THR A 754 -3.78 -4.10 -14.16
CA THR A 754 -3.04 -2.86 -13.84
C THR A 754 -2.32 -2.28 -15.05
N GLY A 755 -2.16 -0.96 -15.09
CA GLY A 755 -1.31 -0.30 -16.08
C GLY A 755 0.18 -0.41 -15.76
N ALA A 756 0.54 -0.49 -14.47
CA ALA A 756 1.91 -0.58 -13.97
C ALA A 756 1.93 -1.07 -12.51
N ALA A 757 2.67 -2.14 -12.24
CA ALA A 757 2.93 -2.67 -10.89
C ALA A 757 4.25 -3.45 -10.84
N PRO A 758 4.87 -3.63 -9.66
CA PRO A 758 5.99 -4.56 -9.51
C PRO A 758 5.58 -5.99 -9.87
N TYR A 759 6.54 -6.79 -10.35
CA TYR A 759 6.29 -8.18 -10.75
C TYR A 759 5.77 -9.04 -9.60
N SER A 760 6.44 -8.98 -8.44
CA SER A 760 6.10 -9.74 -7.22
C SER A 760 4.66 -9.51 -6.78
N SER A 761 4.19 -8.26 -6.83
CA SER A 761 2.83 -7.89 -6.43
C SER A 761 1.75 -8.46 -7.36
N VAL A 762 1.97 -8.47 -8.68
CA VAL A 762 0.99 -9.00 -9.65
C VAL A 762 0.78 -10.51 -9.49
N HIS A 763 1.82 -11.24 -9.11
CA HIS A 763 1.78 -12.70 -9.05
C HIS A 763 1.61 -13.28 -7.64
N SER A 764 1.95 -12.51 -6.60
CA SER A 764 2.13 -13.04 -5.25
C SER A 764 1.35 -12.29 -4.17
N ALA A 765 0.53 -11.29 -4.50
CA ALA A 765 -0.25 -10.54 -3.50
C ALA A 765 -1.76 -10.55 -3.84
N GLY A 766 -2.60 -10.60 -2.81
CA GLY A 766 -4.05 -10.76 -2.94
C GLY A 766 -4.50 -12.21 -3.13
N LEU A 767 -5.80 -12.43 -2.99
CA LEU A 767 -6.44 -13.74 -3.12
C LEU A 767 -7.58 -13.76 -4.16
N PRO A 768 -8.07 -14.95 -4.56
CA PRO A 768 -9.30 -15.10 -5.33
C PRO A 768 -10.47 -14.38 -4.66
N TRP A 769 -11.31 -13.73 -5.47
CA TRP A 769 -12.46 -13.01 -4.95
C TRP A 769 -13.53 -13.95 -4.40
N GLU A 770 -13.56 -15.22 -4.84
CA GLU A 770 -14.49 -16.23 -4.33
C GLU A 770 -14.36 -16.40 -2.80
N LEU A 771 -13.12 -16.33 -2.29
CA LEU A 771 -12.85 -16.38 -0.85
C LEU A 771 -13.27 -15.10 -0.14
N GLY A 772 -12.88 -13.94 -0.67
CA GLY A 772 -13.14 -12.66 -0.04
C GLY A 772 -14.62 -12.27 -0.04
N VAL A 773 -15.35 -12.57 -1.12
CA VAL A 773 -16.80 -12.34 -1.22
C VAL A 773 -17.54 -13.23 -0.22
N ALA A 774 -17.22 -14.52 -0.16
CA ALA A 774 -17.81 -15.43 0.80
C ALA A 774 -17.53 -14.97 2.25
N GLU A 775 -16.28 -14.64 2.59
CA GLU A 775 -15.91 -14.16 3.92
C GLU A 775 -16.63 -12.86 4.30
N ALA A 776 -16.70 -11.88 3.39
CA ALA A 776 -17.41 -10.63 3.62
C ALA A 776 -18.92 -10.86 3.81
N HIS A 777 -19.52 -11.71 2.97
CA HIS A 777 -20.92 -12.07 3.06
C HIS A 777 -21.25 -12.74 4.41
N HIS A 778 -20.46 -13.73 4.81
CA HIS A 778 -20.61 -14.46 6.06
C HIS A 778 -20.51 -13.53 7.28
N SER A 779 -19.43 -12.75 7.35
CA SER A 779 -19.19 -11.84 8.48
C SER A 779 -20.27 -10.77 8.60
N LEU A 780 -20.74 -10.21 7.47
CA LEU A 780 -21.81 -9.20 7.49
C LEU A 780 -23.15 -9.78 7.95
N ILE A 781 -23.46 -11.05 7.60
CA ILE A 781 -24.66 -11.74 8.10
C ILE A 781 -24.54 -11.97 9.60
N GLU A 782 -23.43 -12.52 10.07
CA GLU A 782 -23.20 -12.84 11.49
C GLU A 782 -23.29 -11.61 12.40
N ASN A 783 -22.90 -10.44 11.88
CA ASN A 783 -22.95 -9.17 12.60
C ASN A 783 -24.27 -8.38 12.39
N GLY A 784 -25.21 -8.90 11.59
CA GLY A 784 -26.49 -8.21 11.31
C GLY A 784 -26.31 -6.90 10.54
N LEU A 785 -25.34 -6.85 9.62
CA LEU A 785 -24.97 -5.68 8.83
C LEU A 785 -25.18 -5.88 7.32
N ARG A 786 -25.48 -7.11 6.87
CA ARG A 786 -25.55 -7.46 5.44
C ARG A 786 -26.61 -6.68 4.65
N ASP A 787 -27.70 -6.28 5.29
CA ASP A 787 -28.78 -5.48 4.70
C ASP A 787 -28.43 -4.00 4.50
N ARG A 788 -27.35 -3.51 5.12
CA ARG A 788 -26.96 -2.09 5.06
C ARG A 788 -26.09 -1.73 3.85
N VAL A 789 -25.44 -2.72 3.25
CA VAL A 789 -24.41 -2.51 2.22
C VAL A 789 -24.65 -3.40 1.01
N VAL A 790 -24.37 -2.85 -0.16
CA VAL A 790 -24.25 -3.64 -1.40
C VAL A 790 -22.86 -4.28 -1.44
N LEU A 791 -22.77 -5.57 -1.80
CA LEU A 791 -21.48 -6.19 -2.11
C LEU A 791 -21.22 -6.18 -3.62
N GLU A 792 -20.12 -5.58 -4.05
CA GLU A 792 -19.61 -5.64 -5.42
C GLU A 792 -18.40 -6.58 -5.47
N THR A 793 -18.19 -7.24 -6.61
CA THR A 793 -16.93 -7.97 -6.86
C THR A 793 -16.38 -7.65 -8.24
N ASP A 794 -15.05 -7.61 -8.33
CA ASP A 794 -14.30 -7.59 -9.59
C ASP A 794 -13.10 -8.54 -9.52
N GLY A 795 -12.53 -8.88 -10.67
CA GLY A 795 -11.47 -9.89 -10.77
C GLY A 795 -11.78 -10.89 -11.87
N LYS A 796 -11.42 -10.52 -13.10
CA LYS A 796 -11.65 -11.29 -14.34
C LYS A 796 -13.02 -11.97 -14.41
N LEU A 797 -14.09 -11.22 -14.11
CA LEU A 797 -15.44 -11.59 -14.53
C LEU A 797 -15.48 -11.48 -16.06
N MET A 798 -15.71 -12.60 -16.74
CA MET A 798 -15.53 -12.73 -18.19
C MET A 798 -16.78 -13.26 -18.91
N SER A 799 -17.70 -13.89 -18.18
CA SER A 799 -18.95 -14.49 -18.70
C SER A 799 -20.15 -14.24 -17.77
N GLY A 800 -21.36 -14.53 -18.24
CA GLY A 800 -22.57 -14.57 -17.43
C GLY A 800 -22.52 -15.64 -16.35
N ARG A 801 -21.76 -16.73 -16.57
CA ARG A 801 -21.51 -17.76 -15.55
C ARG A 801 -20.71 -17.22 -14.37
N ASP A 802 -19.65 -16.45 -14.63
CA ASP A 802 -18.89 -15.78 -13.56
C ASP A 802 -19.79 -14.87 -12.72
N VAL A 803 -20.68 -14.12 -13.36
CA VAL A 803 -21.65 -13.24 -12.70
C VAL A 803 -22.65 -14.04 -11.86
N ALA A 804 -23.18 -15.14 -12.39
CA ALA A 804 -24.09 -16.02 -11.66
C ALA A 804 -23.44 -16.57 -10.38
N ILE A 805 -22.19 -17.06 -10.47
CA ILE A 805 -21.46 -17.58 -9.31
C ILE A 805 -21.20 -16.46 -8.30
N ALA A 806 -20.75 -15.28 -8.75
CA ALA A 806 -20.55 -14.14 -7.88
C ALA A 806 -21.85 -13.77 -7.12
N ALA A 807 -23.01 -13.79 -7.79
CA ALA A 807 -24.30 -13.55 -7.17
C ALA A 807 -24.61 -14.60 -6.10
N LEU A 808 -24.51 -15.88 -6.44
CA LEU A 808 -24.78 -17.00 -5.53
C LEU A 808 -23.85 -17.02 -4.31
N LEU A 809 -22.63 -16.49 -4.43
CA LEU A 809 -21.70 -16.31 -3.31
C LEU A 809 -21.97 -15.05 -2.47
N GLY A 810 -22.83 -14.14 -2.94
CA GLY A 810 -23.32 -13.01 -2.15
C GLY A 810 -23.09 -11.62 -2.73
N ALA A 811 -22.52 -11.49 -3.93
CA ALA A 811 -22.38 -10.20 -4.63
C ALA A 811 -23.70 -9.75 -5.29
N GLU A 812 -23.85 -8.46 -5.49
CA GLU A 812 -25.05 -7.81 -6.03
C GLU A 812 -24.75 -6.91 -7.24
N GLU A 813 -23.51 -6.42 -7.32
CA GLU A 813 -22.97 -5.62 -8.42
C GLU A 813 -21.65 -6.23 -8.92
N PHE A 814 -21.33 -6.02 -10.21
CA PHE A 814 -20.28 -6.76 -10.90
C PHE A 814 -19.37 -5.85 -11.71
N GLY A 815 -18.07 -5.88 -11.40
CA GLY A 815 -17.05 -5.04 -12.02
C GLY A 815 -16.28 -5.75 -13.14
N PHE A 816 -16.17 -5.09 -14.29
CA PHE A 816 -15.46 -5.57 -15.48
C PHE A 816 -14.36 -4.60 -15.90
N ALA A 817 -13.12 -5.06 -16.06
CA ALA A 817 -12.00 -4.19 -16.45
C ALA A 817 -11.33 -4.65 -17.75
N THR A 818 -10.61 -5.77 -17.72
CA THR A 818 -9.82 -6.24 -18.87
C THR A 818 -10.68 -6.62 -20.07
N ALA A 819 -11.81 -7.31 -19.88
CA ALA A 819 -12.70 -7.72 -20.97
C ALA A 819 -13.22 -6.52 -21.78
N PRO A 820 -13.75 -5.43 -21.18
CA PRO A 820 -14.06 -4.19 -21.90
C PRO A 820 -12.89 -3.61 -22.72
N LEU A 821 -11.65 -3.67 -22.20
CA LEU A 821 -10.48 -3.25 -22.98
C LEU A 821 -10.23 -4.15 -24.19
N VAL A 822 -10.45 -5.46 -24.05
CA VAL A 822 -10.35 -6.43 -25.16
C VAL A 822 -11.43 -6.17 -26.21
N CYS A 823 -12.67 -5.88 -25.81
CA CYS A 823 -13.76 -5.48 -26.71
C CYS A 823 -13.39 -4.25 -27.55
N MET A 824 -12.67 -3.28 -26.96
CA MET A 824 -12.17 -2.10 -27.67
C MET A 824 -10.96 -2.37 -28.58
N GLY A 825 -10.33 -3.54 -28.49
CA GLY A 825 -9.22 -3.96 -29.35
C GLY A 825 -7.91 -4.32 -28.63
N CYS A 826 -7.89 -4.40 -27.30
CA CYS A 826 -6.69 -4.86 -26.58
C CYS A 826 -6.29 -6.27 -27.04
N MET A 827 -5.00 -6.47 -27.27
CA MET A 827 -4.43 -7.76 -27.71
C MET A 827 -3.52 -8.39 -26.65
N MET A 828 -3.65 -7.98 -25.37
CA MET A 828 -2.89 -8.53 -24.24
C MET A 828 -1.37 -8.59 -24.40
N MET A 829 -0.79 -7.58 -25.06
CA MET A 829 0.67 -7.47 -25.27
C MET A 829 1.47 -7.08 -24.02
N ARG A 830 0.80 -6.68 -22.92
CA ARG A 830 1.41 -6.34 -21.62
C ARG A 830 2.50 -5.26 -21.66
N VAL A 831 2.30 -4.24 -22.49
CA VAL A 831 3.19 -3.07 -22.65
C VAL A 831 2.56 -1.77 -22.14
N CYS A 832 1.56 -1.84 -21.26
CA CYS A 832 0.77 -0.69 -20.82
C CYS A 832 1.61 0.36 -20.07
N SER A 833 2.61 -0.10 -19.30
CA SER A 833 3.57 0.74 -18.58
C SER A 833 4.58 1.40 -19.50
N LYS A 834 4.75 0.90 -20.74
CA LYS A 834 5.82 1.32 -21.64
C LYS A 834 5.46 2.51 -22.52
N ASP A 835 4.20 2.91 -22.54
CA ASP A 835 3.63 3.90 -23.48
C ASP A 835 3.69 3.50 -24.96
N THR A 836 3.75 2.20 -25.24
CA THR A 836 3.90 1.67 -26.60
C THR A 836 2.70 0.81 -27.02
N CYS A 837 1.49 1.14 -26.54
CA CYS A 837 0.29 0.38 -26.88
C CYS A 837 -0.01 0.48 -28.40
N PRO A 838 0.01 -0.64 -29.15
CA PRO A 838 -0.08 -0.59 -30.62
C PRO A 838 -1.45 -0.18 -31.15
N VAL A 839 -2.49 -0.27 -30.30
CA VAL A 839 -3.91 -0.05 -30.63
C VAL A 839 -4.50 1.20 -29.96
N GLY A 840 -3.66 2.07 -29.40
CA GLY A 840 -4.10 3.36 -28.88
C GLY A 840 -4.94 3.32 -27.58
N ILE A 841 -4.96 2.18 -26.85
CA ILE A 841 -5.73 2.03 -25.60
C ILE A 841 -4.94 2.53 -24.39
N ALA A 842 -3.81 1.90 -24.08
CA ALA A 842 -3.04 2.17 -22.86
C ALA A 842 -1.80 3.04 -23.15
N THR A 843 -1.99 4.18 -23.82
CA THR A 843 -0.89 5.07 -24.23
C THR A 843 -1.33 6.53 -24.29
N GLN A 844 -0.41 7.44 -24.00
CA GLN A 844 -0.58 8.88 -24.18
C GLN A 844 0.08 9.39 -25.46
N ASN A 845 1.00 8.62 -26.06
CA ASN A 845 1.61 8.95 -27.34
C ASN A 845 0.58 9.25 -28.43
N GLU A 846 0.60 10.48 -28.96
CA GLU A 846 -0.40 10.96 -29.92
C GLU A 846 -0.45 10.12 -31.22
N LYS A 847 0.71 9.66 -31.71
CA LYS A 847 0.77 8.85 -32.94
C LYS A 847 0.12 7.48 -32.73
N LEU A 848 0.28 6.90 -31.54
CA LEU A 848 -0.32 5.60 -31.20
C LEU A 848 -1.81 5.75 -30.85
N ARG A 849 -2.22 6.84 -30.19
CA ARG A 849 -3.63 7.14 -29.92
C ARG A 849 -4.48 7.25 -31.18
N LYS A 850 -3.93 7.78 -32.28
CA LYS A 850 -4.59 7.80 -33.61
C LYS A 850 -4.95 6.41 -34.16
N ARG A 851 -4.41 5.33 -33.58
CA ARG A 851 -4.73 3.94 -33.96
C ARG A 851 -5.92 3.37 -33.17
N PHE A 852 -6.46 4.11 -32.21
CA PHE A 852 -7.63 3.67 -31.45
C PHE A 852 -8.84 3.54 -32.38
N ALA A 853 -9.45 2.35 -32.37
CA ALA A 853 -10.60 2.00 -33.20
C ALA A 853 -11.76 1.38 -32.40
N GLY A 854 -11.66 1.43 -31.06
CA GLY A 854 -12.74 0.98 -30.18
C GLY A 854 -13.97 1.87 -30.29
N LYS A 855 -15.15 1.31 -30.07
CA LYS A 855 -16.41 2.06 -30.09
C LYS A 855 -17.30 1.68 -28.91
N PRO A 856 -18.16 2.60 -28.43
CA PRO A 856 -19.06 2.33 -27.30
C PRO A 856 -19.95 1.10 -27.54
N GLU A 857 -20.41 0.88 -28.78
CA GLU A 857 -21.29 -0.23 -29.15
C GLU A 857 -20.67 -1.60 -28.86
N TYR A 858 -19.34 -1.72 -28.96
CA TYR A 858 -18.64 -2.99 -28.67
C TYR A 858 -18.69 -3.33 -27.18
N VAL A 859 -18.58 -2.33 -26.32
CA VAL A 859 -18.67 -2.53 -24.87
C VAL A 859 -20.12 -2.77 -24.47
N ILE A 860 -21.08 -2.04 -25.07
CA ILE A 860 -22.52 -2.26 -24.87
C ILE A 860 -22.90 -3.70 -25.23
N ASN A 861 -22.48 -4.19 -26.40
CA ASN A 861 -22.76 -5.56 -26.83
C ASN A 861 -22.21 -6.58 -25.84
N PHE A 862 -20.99 -6.40 -25.34
CA PHE A 862 -20.42 -7.28 -24.31
C PHE A 862 -21.28 -7.33 -23.04
N MET A 863 -21.69 -6.17 -22.51
CA MET A 863 -22.53 -6.11 -21.31
C MET A 863 -23.90 -6.77 -21.54
N HIS A 864 -24.50 -6.56 -22.72
CA HIS A 864 -25.77 -7.20 -23.07
C HIS A 864 -25.63 -8.71 -23.22
N PHE A 865 -24.54 -9.21 -23.79
CA PHE A 865 -24.29 -10.64 -23.94
C PHE A 865 -24.06 -11.33 -22.60
N VAL A 866 -23.26 -10.74 -21.72
CA VAL A 866 -23.05 -11.25 -20.34
C VAL A 866 -24.38 -11.29 -19.57
N ALA A 867 -25.18 -10.22 -19.67
CA ALA A 867 -26.49 -10.17 -19.03
C ALA A 867 -27.47 -11.21 -19.63
N GLN A 868 -27.46 -11.40 -20.95
CA GLN A 868 -28.31 -12.40 -21.60
C GLN A 868 -27.91 -13.83 -21.20
N GLU A 869 -26.62 -14.13 -21.13
CA GLU A 869 -26.11 -15.43 -20.65
C GLU A 869 -26.48 -15.64 -19.16
N LEU A 870 -26.40 -14.59 -18.34
CA LEU A 870 -26.90 -14.66 -16.95
C LEU A 870 -28.40 -14.99 -16.91
N ARG A 871 -29.23 -14.36 -17.76
CA ARG A 871 -30.68 -14.66 -17.82
C ARG A 871 -30.98 -16.11 -18.19
N GLU A 872 -30.18 -16.68 -19.10
CA GLU A 872 -30.30 -18.09 -19.48
C GLU A 872 -30.00 -19.01 -18.28
N ILE A 873 -28.95 -18.71 -17.51
CA ILE A 873 -28.61 -19.44 -16.28
C ILE A 873 -29.68 -19.24 -15.20
N MET A 874 -30.18 -18.03 -15.02
CA MET A 874 -31.28 -17.73 -14.08
C MET A 874 -32.53 -18.54 -14.41
N ALA A 875 -32.90 -18.60 -15.69
CA ALA A 875 -34.05 -19.38 -16.17
C ALA A 875 -33.87 -20.88 -15.90
N GLU A 876 -32.67 -21.42 -16.15
CA GLU A 876 -32.33 -22.81 -15.85
C GLU A 876 -32.41 -23.13 -14.35
N LEU A 877 -31.91 -22.24 -13.51
CA LEU A 877 -31.91 -22.38 -12.05
C LEU A 877 -33.26 -22.14 -11.39
N GLY A 878 -34.21 -21.48 -12.09
CA GLY A 878 -35.54 -21.15 -11.59
C GLY A 878 -35.66 -19.77 -10.89
N PHE A 879 -34.74 -18.84 -11.16
CA PHE A 879 -34.73 -17.50 -10.56
C PHE A 879 -35.29 -16.42 -11.49
N ARG A 880 -36.14 -15.53 -10.97
CA ARG A 880 -36.73 -14.42 -11.74
C ARG A 880 -35.90 -13.15 -11.67
N LYS A 881 -35.24 -12.94 -10.54
CA LYS A 881 -34.47 -11.74 -10.22
C LYS A 881 -33.10 -12.12 -9.66
N VAL A 882 -32.10 -11.30 -9.93
CA VAL A 882 -30.74 -11.46 -9.43
C VAL A 882 -30.73 -11.37 -7.91
N GLU A 883 -31.55 -10.52 -7.30
CA GLU A 883 -31.70 -10.43 -5.83
C GLU A 883 -32.06 -11.77 -5.19
N ASP A 884 -32.87 -12.58 -5.87
CA ASP A 884 -33.29 -13.90 -5.36
C ASP A 884 -32.14 -14.92 -5.35
N MET A 885 -31.09 -14.68 -6.15
CA MET A 885 -29.88 -15.48 -6.21
C MET A 885 -28.88 -15.12 -5.11
N VAL A 886 -28.91 -13.89 -4.60
CA VAL A 886 -27.84 -13.36 -3.74
C VAL A 886 -27.64 -14.22 -2.50
N GLY A 887 -26.46 -14.82 -2.37
CA GLY A 887 -26.09 -15.67 -1.23
C GLY A 887 -26.71 -17.07 -1.23
N ARG A 888 -27.33 -17.51 -2.33
CA ARG A 888 -27.86 -18.88 -2.51
C ARG A 888 -26.74 -19.89 -2.77
N THR A 889 -25.82 -20.04 -1.83
CA THR A 889 -24.71 -21.00 -1.91
C THR A 889 -25.19 -22.45 -1.99
N ASP A 890 -26.44 -22.73 -1.59
CA ASP A 890 -27.13 -24.02 -1.79
C ASP A 890 -27.40 -24.37 -3.26
N CYS A 891 -27.29 -23.40 -4.18
CA CYS A 891 -27.38 -23.62 -5.62
C CYS A 891 -26.02 -23.87 -6.29
N LEU A 892 -24.98 -24.10 -5.51
CA LEU A 892 -23.63 -24.39 -5.99
C LEU A 892 -23.14 -25.74 -5.44
N LYS A 893 -22.41 -26.48 -6.26
CA LYS A 893 -21.67 -27.69 -5.84
C LYS A 893 -20.29 -27.71 -6.48
N VAL A 894 -19.40 -28.53 -5.93
CA VAL A 894 -18.16 -28.90 -6.63
C VAL A 894 -18.52 -29.82 -7.81
N ARG A 895 -17.85 -29.66 -8.94
CA ARG A 895 -18.00 -30.52 -10.14
C ARG A 895 -17.67 -31.97 -9.80
N ASP A 896 -18.43 -32.90 -10.39
CA ASP A 896 -18.28 -34.35 -10.11
C ASP A 896 -16.96 -34.94 -10.63
N ARG A 897 -16.32 -34.27 -11.60
CA ARG A 897 -15.01 -34.65 -12.17
C ARG A 897 -14.10 -33.44 -12.21
N LEU A 898 -12.97 -33.53 -11.52
CA LEU A 898 -11.91 -32.53 -11.56
C LEU A 898 -10.75 -33.06 -12.41
N MET A 899 -10.06 -32.16 -13.10
CA MET A 899 -9.12 -32.57 -14.15
C MET A 899 -7.76 -33.02 -13.63
N THR A 900 -7.26 -32.35 -12.60
CA THR A 900 -5.95 -32.63 -12.02
C THR A 900 -6.13 -33.26 -10.65
N LYS A 901 -5.28 -34.23 -10.30
CA LYS A 901 -5.26 -34.83 -8.96
C LYS A 901 -5.10 -33.78 -7.86
N ARG A 902 -4.34 -32.71 -8.15
CA ARG A 902 -4.13 -31.60 -7.22
C ARG A 902 -5.40 -30.77 -6.99
N ALA A 903 -6.22 -30.57 -8.03
CA ALA A 903 -7.51 -29.91 -7.87
C ALA A 903 -8.48 -30.74 -7.01
N GLU A 904 -8.40 -32.08 -7.05
CA GLU A 904 -9.18 -32.96 -6.16
C GLU A 904 -8.85 -32.80 -4.67
N CYS A 905 -7.67 -32.25 -4.35
CA CYS A 905 -7.27 -31.97 -2.97
C CYS A 905 -7.87 -30.67 -2.41
N VAL A 906 -8.53 -29.84 -3.23
CA VAL A 906 -9.10 -28.55 -2.82
C VAL A 906 -10.41 -28.77 -2.06
N ASP A 907 -10.52 -28.18 -0.88
CA ASP A 907 -11.72 -28.13 -0.06
C ASP A 907 -12.48 -26.82 -0.27
N MET A 908 -13.68 -26.90 -0.84
CA MET A 908 -14.57 -25.77 -1.09
C MET A 908 -15.63 -25.56 0.00
N SER A 909 -15.59 -26.33 1.10
CA SER A 909 -16.61 -26.32 2.16
C SER A 909 -16.81 -24.95 2.80
N TYR A 910 -15.74 -24.17 2.99
CA TYR A 910 -15.82 -22.81 3.51
C TYR A 910 -16.60 -21.87 2.58
N ILE A 911 -16.38 -21.97 1.26
CA ILE A 911 -17.05 -21.12 0.26
C ILE A 911 -18.51 -21.54 0.09
N LEU A 912 -18.79 -22.85 0.17
CA LEU A 912 -20.11 -23.43 -0.06
C LEU A 912 -20.91 -23.65 1.23
N ASP A 913 -20.65 -22.88 2.29
CA ASP A 913 -21.35 -23.05 3.56
C ASP A 913 -22.84 -22.68 3.42
N HIS A 914 -23.68 -23.72 3.39
CA HIS A 914 -25.14 -23.57 3.20
C HIS A 914 -25.87 -22.93 4.40
N ARG A 915 -25.20 -22.73 5.55
CA ARG A 915 -25.83 -22.05 6.70
C ARG A 915 -26.19 -20.61 6.36
N TYR A 916 -25.38 -19.93 5.55
CA TYR A 916 -25.61 -18.53 5.15
C TYR A 916 -26.70 -18.41 4.08
N ALA A 917 -26.87 -19.44 3.24
CA ALA A 917 -27.97 -19.48 2.28
C ALA A 917 -29.35 -19.47 2.94
N ALA A 918 -29.47 -19.93 4.20
CA ALA A 918 -30.73 -19.91 4.94
C ALA A 918 -30.98 -18.60 5.71
N ALA A 919 -30.07 -17.62 5.66
CA ALA A 919 -30.23 -16.37 6.40
C ALA A 919 -31.40 -15.53 5.86
N GLU A 920 -32.10 -14.82 6.76
CA GLU A 920 -33.23 -13.94 6.38
C GLU A 920 -32.73 -12.70 5.61
N LYS A 921 -31.68 -12.06 6.11
CA LYS A 921 -31.08 -10.84 5.54
C LYS A 921 -29.79 -11.16 4.79
N ARG A 922 -29.91 -11.47 3.48
CA ARG A 922 -28.78 -11.89 2.62
C ARG A 922 -28.29 -10.82 1.65
N HIS A 923 -29.09 -9.80 1.37
CA HIS A 923 -28.77 -8.76 0.40
C HIS A 923 -29.14 -7.39 0.94
N PHE A 924 -28.75 -6.34 0.21
CA PHE A 924 -29.01 -4.95 0.60
C PHE A 924 -30.52 -4.64 0.64
N GLU A 925 -30.94 -3.84 1.62
CA GLU A 925 -32.30 -3.31 1.74
C GLU A 925 -32.24 -1.77 1.82
N PRO A 926 -32.89 -1.03 0.90
CA PRO A 926 -32.87 0.43 0.91
C PRO A 926 -33.34 1.09 2.22
N SER A 927 -34.19 0.43 2.99
CA SER A 927 -34.66 0.90 4.31
C SER A 927 -33.60 0.82 5.42
N SER A 928 -32.52 0.07 5.22
CA SER A 928 -31.45 -0.16 6.19
C SER A 928 -30.21 0.71 5.94
N LEU A 929 -30.32 1.70 5.05
CA LEU A 929 -29.25 2.66 4.74
C LEU A 929 -28.79 3.42 6.00
N TYR A 930 -27.48 3.63 6.10
CA TYR A 930 -26.87 4.37 7.20
C TYR A 930 -27.32 5.85 7.17
N ASP A 931 -27.80 6.35 8.30
CA ASP A 931 -28.16 7.76 8.49
C ASP A 931 -26.99 8.54 9.10
N PHE A 932 -26.48 9.51 8.37
CA PHE A 932 -25.38 10.38 8.79
C PHE A 932 -25.84 11.55 9.65
N HIS A 933 -27.16 11.76 9.79
CA HIS A 933 -27.76 12.87 10.53
C HIS A 933 -27.26 14.26 10.09
N THR A 934 -27.04 14.45 8.78
CA THR A 934 -26.48 15.69 8.23
C THR A 934 -27.39 16.89 8.45
N GLU A 935 -28.70 16.68 8.65
CA GLU A 935 -29.67 17.73 8.96
C GLU A 935 -29.39 18.45 10.29
N ARG A 936 -28.58 17.83 11.17
CA ARG A 936 -28.20 18.40 12.48
C ARG A 936 -26.97 19.30 12.41
N THR A 937 -26.22 19.23 11.31
CA THR A 937 -24.95 19.95 11.14
C THR A 937 -25.16 21.47 11.09
N PRO A 938 -24.17 22.25 11.54
CA PRO A 938 -24.15 23.70 11.33
C PRO A 938 -24.31 24.11 9.88
N ASP A 939 -23.71 23.36 8.95
CA ASP A 939 -23.81 23.61 7.51
C ASP A 939 -25.26 23.64 7.05
N GLU A 940 -26.04 22.61 7.33
CA GLU A 940 -27.42 22.55 6.88
C GLU A 940 -28.32 23.53 7.62
N ARG A 941 -28.14 23.65 8.95
CA ARG A 941 -29.03 24.45 9.80
C ARG A 941 -28.81 25.95 9.66
N ILE A 942 -27.57 26.38 9.42
CA ILE A 942 -27.17 27.79 9.53
C ILE A 942 -26.58 28.30 8.21
N LEU A 943 -25.65 27.57 7.59
CA LEU A 943 -24.93 28.06 6.41
C LEU A 943 -25.76 27.97 5.12
N LEU A 944 -26.42 26.83 4.85
CA LEU A 944 -27.23 26.65 3.63
C LEU A 944 -28.31 27.74 3.44
N PRO A 945 -29.05 28.17 4.49
CA PRO A 945 -29.97 29.30 4.38
C PRO A 945 -29.36 30.63 3.93
N MET A 946 -28.03 30.78 3.94
CA MET A 946 -27.35 31.98 3.44
C MET A 946 -27.31 32.07 1.91
N LEU A 947 -27.42 30.94 1.20
CA LEU A 947 -27.39 30.93 -0.27
C LEU A 947 -28.54 31.71 -0.91
N ASP A 948 -29.62 31.92 -0.18
CA ASP A 948 -30.83 32.64 -0.64
C ASP A 948 -30.97 34.03 -0.03
N LYS A 949 -29.96 34.51 0.70
CA LYS A 949 -29.96 35.83 1.35
C LYS A 949 -28.96 36.78 0.67
N ASP A 950 -29.27 38.07 0.72
CA ASP A 950 -28.34 39.13 0.31
C ASP A 950 -27.16 39.29 1.29
N LEU A 951 -27.29 38.78 2.52
CA LEU A 951 -26.25 38.84 3.54
C LEU A 951 -25.36 37.59 3.45
N HIS A 952 -24.10 37.81 3.06
CA HIS A 952 -23.13 36.72 2.88
C HIS A 952 -22.15 36.54 4.05
N SER A 953 -22.43 37.10 5.24
CA SER A 953 -21.59 36.92 6.42
C SER A 953 -22.35 36.39 7.64
N VAL A 954 -21.71 35.49 8.41
CA VAL A 954 -22.28 34.87 9.62
C VAL A 954 -21.22 34.67 10.69
N LYS A 955 -21.65 34.71 11.96
CA LYS A 955 -20.85 34.31 13.13
C LYS A 955 -21.42 33.05 13.76
N ILE A 956 -20.56 32.12 14.14
CA ILE A 956 -20.98 30.81 14.67
C ILE A 956 -19.97 30.23 15.67
N ASP A 957 -20.47 29.56 16.70
CA ASP A 957 -19.65 28.76 17.61
C ASP A 957 -19.57 27.32 17.11
N VAL A 958 -18.37 26.73 17.16
CA VAL A 958 -18.08 25.36 16.71
C VAL A 958 -17.35 24.58 17.80
N SER A 959 -17.52 23.26 17.78
CA SER A 959 -16.92 22.30 18.70
C SER A 959 -16.23 21.17 17.95
N SER A 960 -15.48 20.32 18.66
CA SER A 960 -14.78 19.19 18.05
C SER A 960 -15.73 18.18 17.38
N THR A 961 -17.01 18.20 17.79
CA THR A 961 -18.06 17.37 17.21
C THR A 961 -18.60 17.89 15.88
N ASP A 962 -18.35 19.17 15.55
CA ASP A 962 -18.73 19.80 14.28
C ASP A 962 -17.69 19.50 13.19
N ARG A 963 -17.72 18.25 12.72
CA ARG A 963 -16.81 17.69 11.71
C ARG A 963 -17.21 18.11 10.29
N ALA A 964 -16.24 18.13 9.37
CA ALA A 964 -16.40 18.54 7.98
C ALA A 964 -17.12 19.91 7.81
N PHE A 965 -16.92 20.82 8.75
CA PHE A 965 -17.60 22.11 8.77
C PHE A 965 -17.29 22.94 7.53
N GLY A 966 -18.33 23.47 6.88
CA GLY A 966 -18.28 24.23 5.65
C GLY A 966 -18.31 23.40 4.37
N THR A 967 -18.16 22.08 4.44
CA THR A 967 -18.07 21.20 3.26
C THR A 967 -19.40 21.06 2.52
N ILE A 968 -20.53 20.87 3.23
CA ILE A 968 -21.85 20.80 2.58
C ILE A 968 -22.16 22.14 1.92
N PHE A 969 -21.90 23.23 2.64
CA PHE A 969 -22.09 24.58 2.10
C PHE A 969 -21.26 24.81 0.84
N GLY A 970 -19.97 24.45 0.86
CA GLY A 970 -19.06 24.55 -0.28
C GLY A 970 -19.51 23.71 -1.49
N SER A 971 -20.03 22.51 -1.26
CA SER A 971 -20.61 21.66 -2.30
C SER A 971 -21.81 22.35 -2.98
N GLU A 972 -22.75 22.90 -2.21
CA GLU A 972 -23.93 23.59 -2.76
C GLU A 972 -23.55 24.89 -3.50
N VAL A 973 -22.54 25.63 -3.01
CA VAL A 973 -21.96 26.78 -3.74
C VAL A 973 -21.42 26.33 -5.09
N THR A 974 -20.65 25.23 -5.12
CA THR A 974 -20.10 24.66 -6.35
C THR A 974 -21.19 24.22 -7.31
N GLY A 975 -22.24 23.56 -6.81
CA GLY A 975 -23.38 23.12 -7.60
C GLY A 975 -24.18 24.27 -8.21
N ARG A 976 -24.35 25.38 -7.49
CA ARG A 976 -25.15 26.54 -7.93
C ARG A 976 -24.39 27.47 -8.87
N TYR A 977 -23.11 27.72 -8.60
CA TYR A 977 -22.34 28.75 -9.31
C TYR A 977 -21.22 28.17 -10.19
N GLY A 978 -20.84 26.91 -10.00
CA GLY A 978 -19.68 26.29 -10.65
C GLY A 978 -18.36 26.59 -9.94
N GLN A 979 -17.31 25.86 -10.33
CA GLN A 979 -15.94 26.05 -9.83
C GLN A 979 -15.37 27.39 -10.35
N ASP A 980 -14.79 28.19 -9.46
CA ASP A 980 -14.05 29.44 -9.75
C ASP A 980 -14.86 30.63 -10.32
N ARG A 981 -16.19 30.62 -10.26
CA ARG A 981 -17.01 31.73 -10.77
C ARG A 981 -17.24 32.87 -9.78
N LEU A 982 -17.10 32.62 -8.48
CA LEU A 982 -17.28 33.63 -7.45
C LEU A 982 -15.99 34.41 -7.20
N ALA A 983 -16.13 35.68 -6.81
CA ALA A 983 -15.03 36.45 -6.26
C ALA A 983 -14.66 35.93 -4.87
N ASP A 984 -13.41 36.09 -4.48
CA ASP A 984 -12.96 35.76 -3.12
C ASP A 984 -13.79 36.52 -2.08
N ASP A 985 -13.94 35.94 -0.88
CA ASP A 985 -14.66 36.54 0.25
C ASP A 985 -16.14 36.87 -0.03
N THR A 986 -16.75 36.25 -1.05
CA THR A 986 -18.19 36.39 -1.31
C THR A 986 -18.99 35.94 -0.09
N TYR A 987 -18.70 34.75 0.46
CA TYR A 987 -19.28 34.25 1.70
C TYR A 987 -18.22 34.23 2.81
N LEU A 988 -18.50 34.93 3.92
CA LEU A 988 -17.60 35.08 5.05
C LEU A 988 -18.18 34.45 6.32
N ILE A 989 -17.56 33.35 6.77
CA ILE A 989 -17.97 32.60 7.95
C ILE A 989 -16.94 32.85 9.05
N GLU A 990 -17.36 33.50 10.12
CA GLU A 990 -16.54 33.77 11.32
C GLU A 990 -16.91 32.73 12.39
N ALA A 991 -16.08 31.71 12.54
CA ALA A 991 -16.24 30.63 13.50
C ALA A 991 -15.40 30.86 14.78
N ALA A 992 -15.89 30.41 15.94
CA ALA A 992 -15.14 30.43 17.20
C ALA A 992 -15.26 29.09 17.94
N GLY A 993 -14.15 28.61 18.53
CA GLY A 993 -14.10 27.35 19.27
C GLY A 993 -13.09 26.34 18.72
N GLY A 994 -13.27 25.06 19.01
CA GLY A 994 -12.35 23.99 18.55
C GLY A 994 -12.92 23.26 17.34
N GLY A 995 -12.40 23.49 16.14
CA GLY A 995 -12.87 22.85 14.91
C GLY A 995 -12.68 21.32 14.94
N GLY A 996 -13.74 20.58 14.60
CA GLY A 996 -13.66 19.12 14.43
C GLY A 996 -12.75 18.68 13.28
N GLN A 997 -12.67 17.38 13.08
CA GLN A 997 -11.93 16.77 11.96
C GLN A 997 -12.40 17.33 10.61
N SER A 998 -11.49 17.44 9.66
CA SER A 998 -11.79 17.89 8.28
C SER A 998 -12.41 19.30 8.17
N PHE A 999 -12.13 20.19 9.13
CA PHE A 999 -12.64 21.56 9.12
C PHE A 999 -12.28 22.29 7.81
N GLY A 1000 -13.28 22.78 7.08
CA GLY A 1000 -13.09 23.47 5.81
C GLY A 1000 -12.71 22.57 4.63
N ALA A 1001 -13.01 21.27 4.68
CA ALA A 1001 -12.68 20.37 3.59
C ALA A 1001 -13.43 20.70 2.28
N PHE A 1002 -12.73 20.61 1.15
CA PHE A 1002 -13.24 20.79 -0.21
C PHE A 1002 -13.93 22.12 -0.53
N ILE A 1003 -13.72 23.18 0.27
CA ILE A 1003 -14.42 24.44 0.03
C ILE A 1003 -13.95 25.11 -1.29
N PRO A 1004 -14.88 25.63 -2.10
CA PRO A 1004 -14.56 26.26 -3.37
C PRO A 1004 -14.17 27.74 -3.21
N LYS A 1005 -13.66 28.33 -4.28
CA LYS A 1005 -13.46 29.78 -4.39
C LYS A 1005 -14.74 30.56 -4.04
N GLY A 1006 -14.56 31.66 -3.31
CA GLY A 1006 -15.64 32.53 -2.84
C GLY A 1006 -16.20 32.19 -1.47
N VAL A 1007 -15.77 31.07 -0.86
CA VAL A 1007 -16.04 30.76 0.55
C VAL A 1007 -14.79 31.03 1.37
N THR A 1008 -14.95 31.86 2.41
CA THR A 1008 -13.90 32.19 3.38
C THR A 1008 -14.37 31.81 4.78
N ILE A 1009 -13.58 30.98 5.48
CA ILE A 1009 -13.85 30.59 6.86
C ILE A 1009 -12.69 31.08 7.74
N ARG A 1010 -13.00 31.91 8.73
CA ARG A 1010 -12.07 32.37 9.75
C ARG A 1010 -12.42 31.70 11.09
N LEU A 1011 -11.48 30.98 11.68
CA LEU A 1011 -11.63 30.29 12.95
C LEU A 1011 -10.80 30.99 14.03
N THR A 1012 -11.47 31.49 15.07
CA THR A 1012 -10.80 31.93 16.30
C THR A 1012 -10.80 30.78 17.32
N GLY A 1013 -9.66 30.11 17.47
CA GLY A 1013 -9.54 28.89 18.27
C GLY A 1013 -8.42 27.97 17.80
N ASP A 1014 -8.72 26.67 17.69
CA ASP A 1014 -7.85 25.62 17.13
C ASP A 1014 -8.67 24.61 16.31
N ALA A 1015 -8.02 23.74 15.53
CA ALA A 1015 -8.71 22.70 14.77
C ALA A 1015 -7.98 21.35 14.84
N ASN A 1016 -8.74 20.27 14.65
CA ASN A 1016 -8.24 18.91 14.58
C ASN A 1016 -7.59 18.58 13.22
N ASP A 1017 -7.39 17.29 12.94
CA ASP A 1017 -6.70 16.79 11.75
C ASP A 1017 -7.53 17.04 10.48
N GLY A 1018 -6.86 17.03 9.33
CA GLY A 1018 -7.53 17.23 8.04
C GLY A 1018 -8.02 18.67 7.78
N PHE A 1019 -7.56 19.67 8.53
CA PHE A 1019 -7.87 21.08 8.26
C PHE A 1019 -7.62 21.44 6.79
N GLY A 1020 -8.65 21.92 6.08
CA GLY A 1020 -8.57 22.27 4.66
C GLY A 1020 -8.28 21.10 3.71
N LYS A 1021 -8.58 19.87 4.10
CA LYS A 1021 -8.47 18.68 3.26
C LYS A 1021 -9.11 18.90 1.88
N GLY A 1022 -8.36 18.64 0.82
CA GLY A 1022 -8.81 18.84 -0.57
C GLY A 1022 -9.24 20.27 -0.91
N LEU A 1023 -8.67 21.29 -0.27
CA LEU A 1023 -9.02 22.70 -0.53
C LEU A 1023 -9.08 22.98 -2.04
N SER A 1024 -10.21 23.52 -2.48
CA SER A 1024 -10.60 23.63 -3.90
C SER A 1024 -10.84 25.08 -4.32
N GLY A 1025 -10.07 26.02 -3.76
CA GLY A 1025 -10.10 27.44 -4.14
C GLY A 1025 -10.53 28.39 -3.01
N GLY A 1026 -11.13 27.88 -1.93
CA GLY A 1026 -11.56 28.71 -0.80
C GLY A 1026 -10.41 29.30 0.03
N LYS A 1027 -10.76 30.13 1.01
CA LYS A 1027 -9.82 30.74 1.96
C LYS A 1027 -10.11 30.25 3.38
N LEU A 1028 -9.09 29.71 4.04
CA LEU A 1028 -9.15 29.29 5.44
C LEU A 1028 -8.17 30.09 6.28
N VAL A 1029 -8.63 30.59 7.42
CA VAL A 1029 -7.81 31.33 8.38
C VAL A 1029 -8.05 30.75 9.76
N VAL A 1030 -6.99 30.49 10.52
CA VAL A 1030 -7.11 30.08 11.93
C VAL A 1030 -6.16 30.90 12.80
N ILE A 1031 -6.72 31.49 13.85
CA ILE A 1031 -6.02 32.35 14.80
C ILE A 1031 -6.32 31.96 16.25
N PRO A 1032 -5.37 32.10 17.17
CA PRO A 1032 -5.64 31.87 18.57
C PRO A 1032 -6.61 32.95 19.12
N PRO A 1033 -7.43 32.63 20.13
CA PRO A 1033 -8.23 33.62 20.86
C PRO A 1033 -7.34 34.74 21.42
N LYS A 1034 -7.83 35.98 21.45
CA LYS A 1034 -7.06 37.16 21.89
C LYS A 1034 -6.65 37.09 23.36
N GLU A 1035 -7.39 36.33 24.14
CA GLU A 1035 -7.21 36.09 25.58
C GLU A 1035 -6.07 35.09 25.85
N SER A 1036 -5.61 34.38 24.83
CA SER A 1036 -4.53 33.39 24.94
C SER A 1036 -3.23 34.04 25.42
N ARG A 1037 -2.61 33.47 26.46
CA ARG A 1037 -1.34 33.98 27.01
C ARG A 1037 -0.09 33.37 26.38
N TYR A 1038 -0.25 32.28 25.64
CA TYR A 1038 0.84 31.57 24.99
C TYR A 1038 1.23 32.22 23.65
N SER A 1039 2.47 32.00 23.21
CA SER A 1039 2.95 32.43 21.89
C SER A 1039 2.42 31.49 20.79
N ALA A 1040 1.76 32.03 19.77
CA ALA A 1040 1.23 31.25 18.65
C ALA A 1040 2.33 30.42 17.96
N SER A 1041 3.47 31.05 17.67
CA SER A 1041 4.65 30.44 17.02
C SER A 1041 5.30 29.28 17.79
N GLU A 1042 4.92 29.05 19.06
CA GLU A 1042 5.46 27.98 19.91
C GLU A 1042 4.42 26.90 20.23
N ASN A 1043 3.17 27.08 19.79
CA ASN A 1043 2.04 26.25 20.19
C ASN A 1043 1.30 25.70 18.98
N ILE A 1044 0.82 24.48 19.13
CA ILE A 1044 0.04 23.85 18.06
C ILE A 1044 -1.36 24.46 17.98
N ILE A 1045 -1.81 24.72 16.77
CA ILE A 1045 -3.15 25.27 16.49
C ILE A 1045 -3.98 24.42 15.54
N ILE A 1046 -3.34 23.60 14.69
CA ILE A 1046 -4.06 22.64 13.84
C ILE A 1046 -3.50 21.22 13.96
N GLY A 1047 -4.34 20.27 13.56
CA GLY A 1047 -4.06 18.85 13.47
C GLY A 1047 -2.98 18.43 12.46
N ASN A 1048 -2.91 17.13 12.26
CA ASN A 1048 -2.09 16.44 11.28
C ASN A 1048 -2.76 16.48 9.90
N VAL A 1049 -1.99 16.21 8.86
CA VAL A 1049 -2.50 15.95 7.49
C VAL A 1049 -3.33 17.12 6.92
N ALA A 1050 -3.08 18.33 7.40
CA ALA A 1050 -3.76 19.52 6.93
C ALA A 1050 -3.43 19.79 5.45
N LEU A 1051 -4.44 20.24 4.70
CA LEU A 1051 -4.36 20.55 3.26
C LEU A 1051 -4.02 19.34 2.38
N TYR A 1052 -4.35 18.13 2.83
CA TYR A 1052 -4.12 16.92 2.06
C TYR A 1052 -4.77 16.99 0.69
N GLY A 1053 -3.96 16.90 -0.37
CA GLY A 1053 -4.47 16.88 -1.74
C GLY A 1053 -5.10 18.20 -2.19
N ALA A 1054 -4.84 19.32 -1.50
CA ALA A 1054 -5.36 20.63 -1.88
C ALA A 1054 -4.95 20.99 -3.31
N THR A 1055 -5.90 21.50 -4.12
CA THR A 1055 -5.66 21.80 -5.55
C THR A 1055 -5.54 23.29 -5.82
N SER A 1056 -6.15 24.13 -4.99
CA SER A 1056 -6.11 25.60 -5.09
C SER A 1056 -6.66 26.24 -3.81
N GLY A 1057 -6.50 27.56 -3.66
CA GLY A 1057 -7.00 28.31 -2.50
C GLY A 1057 -5.88 28.76 -1.55
N LYS A 1058 -6.29 29.33 -0.43
CA LYS A 1058 -5.40 29.95 0.57
C LYS A 1058 -5.67 29.42 1.97
N ALA A 1059 -4.62 29.11 2.73
CA ALA A 1059 -4.72 28.67 4.11
C ALA A 1059 -3.70 29.39 4.99
N TYR A 1060 -4.19 30.13 5.99
CA TYR A 1060 -3.38 30.96 6.88
C TYR A 1060 -3.53 30.48 8.32
N VAL A 1061 -2.43 29.94 8.86
CA VAL A 1061 -2.40 29.23 10.14
C VAL A 1061 -1.50 29.99 11.11
N CYS A 1062 -2.10 30.75 12.04
CA CYS A 1062 -1.37 31.49 13.08
C CYS A 1062 -0.97 30.57 14.23
N GLY A 1063 0.03 29.73 13.98
CA GLY A 1063 0.62 28.81 14.94
C GLY A 1063 1.27 27.60 14.25
N ILE A 1064 1.64 26.59 15.05
CA ILE A 1064 2.28 25.36 14.55
C ILE A 1064 1.22 24.41 13.99
N ALA A 1065 1.53 23.78 12.85
CA ALA A 1065 0.79 22.66 12.29
C ALA A 1065 1.36 21.30 12.74
N GLY A 1066 0.54 20.26 12.76
CA GLY A 1066 0.96 18.89 13.07
C GLY A 1066 1.83 18.25 11.99
N GLU A 1067 1.89 16.92 12.02
CA GLU A 1067 2.59 16.08 11.06
C GLU A 1067 1.95 16.18 9.66
N ARG A 1068 2.75 15.97 8.60
CA ARG A 1068 2.27 15.85 7.21
C ARG A 1068 1.47 17.07 6.70
N PHE A 1069 1.78 18.26 7.18
CA PHE A 1069 1.21 19.51 6.65
C PHE A 1069 1.49 19.64 5.15
N CYS A 1070 0.46 19.99 4.37
CA CYS A 1070 0.51 20.09 2.91
C CYS A 1070 0.97 18.80 2.20
N VAL A 1071 0.73 17.63 2.80
CA VAL A 1071 0.93 16.36 2.10
C VAL A 1071 0.11 16.34 0.82
N ARG A 1072 0.73 15.98 -0.30
CA ARG A 1072 0.10 16.00 -1.63
C ARG A 1072 -0.50 17.36 -2.05
N ASN A 1073 -0.07 18.49 -1.48
CA ASN A 1073 -0.50 19.81 -1.96
C ASN A 1073 -0.14 19.96 -3.44
N SER A 1074 -1.12 20.32 -4.24
CA SER A 1074 -1.06 20.35 -5.70
C SER A 1074 -1.33 21.75 -6.27
N GLY A 1075 -1.60 22.76 -5.42
CA GLY A 1075 -1.83 24.12 -5.90
C GLY A 1075 -2.28 25.16 -4.86
N ALA A 1076 -2.50 24.80 -3.60
CA ALA A 1076 -2.85 25.77 -2.58
C ALA A 1076 -1.65 26.60 -2.11
N THR A 1077 -1.92 27.83 -1.68
CA THR A 1077 -0.97 28.70 -0.96
C THR A 1077 -1.21 28.58 0.54
N ALA A 1078 -0.20 28.18 1.29
CA ALA A 1078 -0.32 27.94 2.72
C ALA A 1078 0.77 28.65 3.52
N VAL A 1079 0.42 29.20 4.68
CA VAL A 1079 1.36 29.82 5.63
C VAL A 1079 1.11 29.26 7.02
N CYS A 1080 2.17 28.81 7.71
CA CYS A 1080 2.12 28.45 9.12
C CYS A 1080 3.40 28.89 9.86
N GLU A 1081 3.35 28.89 11.20
CA GLU A 1081 4.46 29.34 12.06
C GLU A 1081 5.37 28.19 12.54
N GLY A 1082 5.15 26.99 12.01
CA GLY A 1082 5.96 25.79 12.25
C GLY A 1082 5.20 24.54 11.82
N VAL A 1083 5.93 23.43 11.69
CA VAL A 1083 5.37 22.16 11.20
C VAL A 1083 6.03 20.95 11.84
N GLY A 1084 5.26 19.88 12.03
CA GLY A 1084 5.77 18.56 12.43
C GLY A 1084 6.57 17.81 11.37
N ASP A 1085 6.76 16.51 11.61
CA ASP A 1085 7.48 15.62 10.71
C ASP A 1085 6.72 15.46 9.38
N HIS A 1086 7.47 15.15 8.31
CA HIS A 1086 6.93 14.91 6.96
C HIS A 1086 6.18 16.10 6.35
N GLY A 1087 6.50 17.34 6.75
CA GLY A 1087 5.94 18.53 6.09
C GLY A 1087 6.24 18.54 4.59
N LEU A 1088 5.25 18.90 3.76
CA LEU A 1088 5.32 18.97 2.29
C LEU A 1088 5.54 17.64 1.57
N GLU A 1089 5.28 16.51 2.23
CA GLU A 1089 5.44 15.20 1.64
C GLU A 1089 4.61 15.04 0.35
N TYR A 1090 5.21 14.55 -0.73
CA TYR A 1090 4.59 14.43 -2.07
C TYR A 1090 3.94 15.71 -2.62
N MET A 1091 4.32 16.91 -2.18
CA MET A 1091 3.79 18.14 -2.79
C MET A 1091 4.15 18.20 -4.28
N THR A 1092 3.15 18.46 -5.13
CA THR A 1092 3.28 18.53 -6.61
C THR A 1092 3.02 19.92 -7.18
N GLY A 1093 2.57 20.87 -6.35
CA GLY A 1093 2.28 22.24 -6.77
C GLY A 1093 1.89 23.11 -5.58
N GLY A 1094 1.66 24.41 -5.85
CA GLY A 1094 1.29 25.39 -4.83
C GLY A 1094 2.49 26.08 -4.19
N ARG A 1095 2.23 26.85 -3.12
CA ARG A 1095 3.22 27.63 -2.37
C ARG A 1095 3.07 27.34 -0.88
N ALA A 1096 4.17 27.07 -0.19
CA ALA A 1096 4.17 26.87 1.26
C ALA A 1096 5.18 27.80 1.93
N VAL A 1097 4.74 28.57 2.93
CA VAL A 1097 5.61 29.44 3.73
C VAL A 1097 5.61 28.95 5.17
N ILE A 1098 6.78 28.61 5.69
CA ILE A 1098 6.96 28.09 7.05
C ILE A 1098 7.81 29.10 7.85
N LEU A 1099 7.19 29.77 8.81
CA LEU A 1099 7.82 30.86 9.58
C LEU A 1099 8.56 30.38 10.84
N GLY A 1100 8.77 29.08 11.00
CA GLY A 1100 9.42 28.51 12.18
C GLY A 1100 10.01 27.12 11.93
N CYS A 1101 10.17 26.36 13.01
CA CYS A 1101 10.81 25.04 12.97
C CYS A 1101 10.04 24.04 12.08
N THR A 1102 10.81 23.18 11.41
CA THR A 1102 10.31 22.02 10.65
C THR A 1102 10.63 20.71 11.38
N GLY A 1103 9.80 19.68 11.20
CA GLY A 1103 10.11 18.31 11.62
C GLY A 1103 11.04 17.57 10.66
N LYS A 1104 11.33 16.31 10.98
CA LYS A 1104 12.18 15.40 10.20
C LYS A 1104 11.54 15.04 8.86
N ASN A 1105 12.37 14.61 7.91
CA ASN A 1105 11.95 14.14 6.59
C ASN A 1105 11.13 15.18 5.78
N PHE A 1106 11.41 16.47 6.01
CA PHE A 1106 10.72 17.57 5.33
C PHE A 1106 10.94 17.51 3.82
N ALA A 1107 9.90 17.77 3.04
CA ALA A 1107 9.86 17.75 1.57
C ALA A 1107 10.16 16.38 0.91
N ALA A 1108 10.00 15.27 1.65
CA ALA A 1108 10.16 13.93 1.08
C ALA A 1108 9.17 13.67 -0.07
N GLY A 1109 9.69 13.23 -1.22
CA GLY A 1109 8.87 13.00 -2.42
C GLY A 1109 8.26 14.26 -3.04
N MET A 1110 8.61 15.46 -2.58
CA MET A 1110 8.15 16.72 -3.17
C MET A 1110 8.66 16.81 -4.62
N SER A 1111 7.73 16.85 -5.57
CA SER A 1111 8.01 16.77 -7.00
C SER A 1111 7.54 17.99 -7.79
N GLY A 1112 6.83 18.93 -7.16
CA GLY A 1112 6.51 20.23 -7.73
C GLY A 1112 6.07 21.26 -6.68
N GLY A 1113 6.07 22.54 -7.06
CA GLY A 1113 5.79 23.66 -6.16
C GLY A 1113 7.05 24.29 -5.54
N ILE A 1114 6.85 25.33 -4.72
CA ILE A 1114 7.94 26.08 -4.07
C ILE A 1114 7.60 26.23 -2.58
N ALA A 1115 8.59 26.05 -1.73
CA ALA A 1115 8.47 26.37 -0.31
C ALA A 1115 9.52 27.39 0.15
N TYR A 1116 9.10 28.31 1.02
CA TYR A 1116 9.93 29.30 1.67
C TYR A 1116 9.96 29.00 3.17
N VAL A 1117 11.14 28.75 3.72
CA VAL A 1117 11.30 28.34 5.13
C VAL A 1117 12.20 29.34 5.85
N LEU A 1118 11.74 29.89 6.96
CA LEU A 1118 12.52 30.75 7.84
C LEU A 1118 13.41 29.89 8.75
N ASP A 1119 14.72 29.83 8.46
CA ASP A 1119 15.69 28.95 9.12
C ASP A 1119 16.72 29.74 9.93
N ARG A 1120 16.25 30.39 11.01
CA ARG A 1120 17.07 31.25 11.89
C ARG A 1120 18.17 30.50 12.65
N ASP A 1121 18.00 29.21 12.91
CA ASP A 1121 18.96 28.37 13.63
C ASP A 1121 19.88 27.57 12.69
N HIS A 1122 19.72 27.74 11.38
CA HIS A 1122 20.45 27.01 10.33
C HIS A 1122 20.38 25.49 10.51
N SER A 1123 19.23 24.95 10.95
CA SER A 1123 19.06 23.53 11.25
C SER A 1123 18.34 22.75 10.14
N LEU A 1124 17.71 23.43 9.19
CA LEU A 1124 16.89 22.81 8.14
C LEU A 1124 17.65 21.74 7.32
N TYR A 1125 18.93 21.95 7.06
CA TYR A 1125 19.76 21.02 6.26
C TYR A 1125 19.90 19.62 6.88
N ARG A 1126 19.60 19.47 8.18
CA ARG A 1126 19.59 18.19 8.92
C ARG A 1126 18.23 17.51 8.92
N ARG A 1127 17.16 18.25 8.60
CA ARG A 1127 15.77 17.78 8.69
C ARG A 1127 15.13 17.54 7.31
N ILE A 1128 15.67 18.17 6.27
CA ILE A 1128 15.22 18.04 4.89
C ILE A 1128 15.62 16.70 4.25
N ASN A 1129 14.70 16.07 3.55
CA ASN A 1129 14.98 14.95 2.66
C ASN A 1129 15.58 15.49 1.34
N LYS A 1130 16.79 15.04 0.98
CA LYS A 1130 17.56 15.60 -0.15
C LYS A 1130 17.43 14.78 -1.44
N ASP A 1131 16.54 13.79 -1.49
CA ASP A 1131 16.45 12.87 -2.63
C ASP A 1131 16.02 13.59 -3.91
N MET A 1132 15.01 14.47 -3.82
CA MET A 1132 14.38 15.11 -4.99
C MET A 1132 14.48 16.64 -5.02
N VAL A 1133 14.80 17.27 -3.88
CA VAL A 1133 14.77 18.73 -3.75
C VAL A 1133 16.16 19.34 -3.62
N ASN A 1134 16.25 20.62 -3.98
CA ASN A 1134 17.37 21.50 -3.71
C ASN A 1134 16.96 22.51 -2.63
N MET A 1135 17.93 22.89 -1.80
CA MET A 1135 17.83 24.00 -0.85
C MET A 1135 18.70 25.13 -1.36
N GLU A 1136 18.09 26.28 -1.64
CA GLU A 1136 18.72 27.46 -2.22
C GLU A 1136 18.58 28.66 -1.28
N GLU A 1137 19.53 29.60 -1.35
CA GLU A 1137 19.35 30.92 -0.74
C GLU A 1137 18.34 31.73 -1.54
N LEU A 1138 17.53 32.54 -0.84
CA LEU A 1138 16.53 33.39 -1.47
C LEU A 1138 17.17 34.68 -2.01
N GLN A 1139 17.65 34.63 -3.25
CA GLN A 1139 18.33 35.76 -3.92
C GLN A 1139 17.56 36.34 -5.10
N ASP A 1140 16.65 35.56 -5.70
CA ASP A 1140 15.89 35.98 -6.86
C ASP A 1140 14.84 37.05 -6.51
N LYS A 1141 14.78 38.13 -7.30
CA LYS A 1141 13.90 39.26 -7.01
C LYS A 1141 12.41 38.94 -7.14
N TYR A 1142 12.04 38.04 -8.05
CA TYR A 1142 10.65 37.62 -8.23
C TYR A 1142 10.19 36.82 -7.03
N ASP A 1143 11.00 35.86 -6.58
CA ASP A 1143 10.69 35.04 -5.39
C ASP A 1143 10.59 35.90 -4.12
N ILE A 1144 11.47 36.90 -3.94
CA ILE A 1144 11.45 37.83 -2.80
C ILE A 1144 10.14 38.63 -2.76
N GLU A 1145 9.70 39.16 -3.90
CA GLU A 1145 8.44 39.92 -3.98
C GLU A 1145 7.21 39.01 -3.83
N GLU A 1146 7.24 37.77 -4.34
CA GLU A 1146 6.18 36.77 -4.11
C GLU A 1146 6.03 36.48 -2.61
N LEU A 1147 7.13 36.16 -1.92
CA LEU A 1147 7.14 35.91 -0.48
C LEU A 1147 6.60 37.11 0.30
N LYS A 1148 7.05 38.33 -0.04
CA LYS A 1148 6.59 39.57 0.60
C LYS A 1148 5.09 39.79 0.41
N GLY A 1149 4.55 39.45 -0.76
CA GLY A 1149 3.13 39.49 -1.06
C GLY A 1149 2.34 38.51 -0.18
N ILE A 1150 2.80 37.25 -0.09
CA ILE A 1150 2.17 36.21 0.74
C ILE A 1150 2.17 36.61 2.21
N LEU A 1151 3.29 37.14 2.72
CA LEU A 1151 3.40 37.56 4.13
C LEU A 1151 2.50 38.74 4.48
N LYS A 1152 2.33 39.72 3.57
CA LYS A 1152 1.40 40.84 3.78
C LYS A 1152 -0.05 40.37 3.84
N ASP A 1153 -0.43 39.43 2.98
CA ASP A 1153 -1.77 38.83 3.00
C ASP A 1153 -2.00 38.04 4.29
N TYR A 1154 -1.00 37.24 4.70
CA TYR A 1154 -1.03 36.50 5.96
C TYR A 1154 -1.14 37.42 7.19
N GLU A 1155 -0.34 38.48 7.28
CA GLU A 1155 -0.42 39.47 8.37
C GLU A 1155 -1.79 40.14 8.41
N ALA A 1156 -2.34 40.54 7.25
CA ALA A 1156 -3.63 41.19 7.15
C ALA A 1156 -4.79 40.29 7.61
N GLU A 1157 -4.75 38.99 7.28
CA GLU A 1157 -5.81 38.04 7.64
C GLU A 1157 -5.67 37.50 9.07
N THR A 1158 -4.45 37.40 9.61
CA THR A 1158 -4.20 36.75 10.92
C THR A 1158 -3.87 37.71 12.05
N GLY A 1159 -3.36 38.90 11.75
CA GLY A 1159 -2.75 39.77 12.75
C GLY A 1159 -1.50 39.15 13.41
N SER A 1160 -0.83 38.20 12.76
CA SER A 1160 0.35 37.52 13.31
C SER A 1160 1.45 38.52 13.67
N LYS A 1161 1.85 38.48 14.95
CA LYS A 1161 2.96 39.28 15.46
C LYS A 1161 4.29 38.92 14.79
N LEU A 1162 4.52 37.62 14.56
CA LEU A 1162 5.73 37.14 13.91
C LEU A 1162 5.84 37.66 12.47
N ALA A 1163 4.74 37.65 11.71
CA ALA A 1163 4.72 38.20 10.36
C ALA A 1163 4.94 39.71 10.35
N ALA A 1164 4.31 40.45 11.27
CA ALA A 1164 4.53 41.88 11.42
C ALA A 1164 6.00 42.21 11.75
N ASP A 1165 6.63 41.44 12.63
CA ASP A 1165 8.05 41.58 12.99
C ASP A 1165 8.96 41.31 11.78
N ILE A 1166 8.68 40.26 10.99
CA ILE A 1166 9.41 39.93 9.76
C ILE A 1166 9.25 41.04 8.71
N LEU A 1167 8.03 41.54 8.50
CA LEU A 1167 7.75 42.61 7.53
C LEU A 1167 8.36 43.95 7.95
N GLY A 1168 8.46 44.20 9.25
CA GLY A 1168 9.09 45.39 9.83
C GLY A 1168 10.60 45.49 9.57
N ASP A 1169 11.29 44.35 9.45
CA ASP A 1169 12.73 44.25 9.13
C ASP A 1169 12.99 43.19 8.04
N PHE A 1170 12.27 43.31 6.93
CA PHE A 1170 12.25 42.28 5.88
C PHE A 1170 13.61 42.06 5.22
N GLU A 1171 14.38 43.13 4.98
CA GLU A 1171 15.71 43.08 4.35
C GLU A 1171 16.74 42.29 5.18
N SER A 1172 16.60 42.30 6.50
CA SER A 1172 17.48 41.52 7.38
C SER A 1172 17.02 40.06 7.45
N ASN A 1173 15.72 39.83 7.62
CA ASN A 1173 15.14 38.49 7.75
C ASN A 1173 15.25 37.65 6.46
N ILE A 1174 15.34 38.28 5.28
CA ILE A 1174 15.43 37.54 4.00
C ILE A 1174 16.61 36.58 3.93
N ARG A 1175 17.71 36.88 4.64
CA ARG A 1175 18.93 36.06 4.67
C ARG A 1175 18.73 34.72 5.37
N ASP A 1176 17.77 34.67 6.28
CA ASP A 1176 17.40 33.48 7.04
C ASP A 1176 16.39 32.61 6.28
N PHE A 1177 15.76 33.13 5.22
CA PHE A 1177 14.88 32.34 4.38
C PHE A 1177 15.64 31.42 3.43
N LYS A 1178 15.17 30.18 3.32
CA LYS A 1178 15.60 29.19 2.33
C LYS A 1178 14.47 28.89 1.35
N LYS A 1179 14.82 28.78 0.08
CA LYS A 1179 13.93 28.31 -0.99
C LYS A 1179 14.14 26.81 -1.17
N ILE A 1180 13.06 26.04 -1.10
CA ILE A 1180 13.06 24.60 -1.39
C ILE A 1180 12.33 24.39 -2.70
N ILE A 1181 13.01 23.77 -3.67
CA ILE A 1181 12.48 23.51 -5.01
C ILE A 1181 12.89 22.11 -5.52
N PRO A 1182 11.97 21.34 -6.12
CA PRO A 1182 12.31 20.03 -6.72
C PRO A 1182 13.15 20.17 -7.99
N ARG A 1183 14.14 19.28 -8.17
CA ARG A 1183 15.09 19.31 -9.29
C ARG A 1183 14.39 19.16 -10.66
N ASP A 1184 13.52 18.16 -10.78
CA ASP A 1184 12.83 17.89 -12.05
C ASP A 1184 11.82 19.00 -12.37
N TYR A 1185 11.17 19.57 -11.35
CA TYR A 1185 10.29 20.72 -11.50
C TYR A 1185 11.04 21.95 -11.99
N GLN A 1186 12.17 22.28 -11.36
CA GLN A 1186 13.05 23.38 -11.76
C GLN A 1186 13.53 23.19 -13.21
N ARG A 1187 14.00 21.98 -13.55
CA ARG A 1187 14.42 21.64 -14.92
C ARG A 1187 13.30 21.83 -15.93
N MET A 1188 12.08 21.41 -15.62
CA MET A 1188 10.92 21.58 -16.48
C MET A 1188 10.56 23.05 -16.66
N LEU A 1189 10.52 23.84 -15.59
CA LEU A 1189 10.25 25.29 -15.67
C LEU A 1189 11.29 26.02 -16.53
N SER A 1190 12.58 25.72 -16.35
CA SER A 1190 13.65 26.30 -17.17
C SER A 1190 13.52 25.91 -18.64
N ALA A 1191 13.15 24.66 -18.93
CA ALA A 1191 12.94 24.20 -20.30
C ALA A 1191 11.73 24.90 -20.96
N ILE A 1192 10.61 25.05 -20.23
CA ILE A 1192 9.43 25.79 -20.71
C ILE A 1192 9.82 27.25 -21.02
N GLY A 1193 10.45 27.94 -20.07
CA GLY A 1193 10.87 29.33 -20.25
C GLY A 1193 11.81 29.52 -21.45
N HIS A 1194 12.74 28.59 -21.68
CA HIS A 1194 13.61 28.62 -22.85
C HIS A 1194 12.84 28.55 -24.18
N PHE A 1195 11.81 27.70 -24.27
CA PHE A 1195 10.98 27.61 -25.48
C PHE A 1195 10.02 28.80 -25.64
N GLU A 1196 9.54 29.38 -24.54
CA GLU A 1196 8.78 30.64 -24.58
C GLU A 1196 9.63 31.81 -25.09
N GLU A 1197 10.89 31.91 -24.66
CA GLU A 1197 11.86 32.88 -25.18
C GLU A 1197 12.13 32.72 -26.69
N GLN A 1198 11.98 31.49 -27.22
CA GLN A 1198 12.05 31.20 -28.66
C GLN A 1198 10.77 31.55 -29.42
N GLY A 1199 9.74 32.06 -28.73
CA GLY A 1199 8.48 32.53 -29.34
C GLY A 1199 7.39 31.47 -29.44
N LEU A 1200 7.54 30.31 -28.78
CA LEU A 1200 6.44 29.34 -28.66
C LEU A 1200 5.39 29.85 -27.66
N THR A 1201 4.13 29.52 -27.90
CA THR A 1201 3.07 29.67 -26.89
C THR A 1201 3.34 28.75 -25.71
N HIS A 1202 2.91 29.12 -24.51
CA HIS A 1202 3.09 28.32 -23.29
C HIS A 1202 2.74 26.83 -23.49
N GLU A 1203 1.57 26.53 -24.07
CA GLU A 1203 1.13 25.14 -24.31
C GLU A 1203 2.08 24.35 -25.24
N ASN A 1204 2.61 25.00 -26.27
CA ASN A 1204 3.56 24.36 -27.18
C ASN A 1204 4.95 24.24 -26.54
N ALA A 1205 5.36 25.23 -25.74
CA ALA A 1205 6.59 25.20 -24.97
C ALA A 1205 6.60 24.06 -23.94
N GLU A 1206 5.48 23.79 -23.25
CA GLU A 1206 5.33 22.64 -22.35
C GLU A 1206 5.51 21.30 -23.08
N LEU A 1207 4.93 21.16 -24.27
CA LEU A 1207 5.00 19.92 -25.04
C LEU A 1207 6.40 19.65 -25.60
N GLU A 1208 7.09 20.69 -26.10
CA GLU A 1208 8.48 20.59 -26.56
C GLU A 1208 9.44 20.36 -25.39
N ALA A 1209 9.24 21.04 -24.26
CA ALA A 1209 9.99 20.80 -23.03
C ALA A 1209 9.85 19.34 -22.58
N PHE A 1210 8.62 18.82 -22.50
CA PHE A 1210 8.36 17.42 -22.19
C PHE A 1210 9.07 16.48 -23.17
N SER A 1211 8.96 16.73 -24.48
CA SER A 1211 9.56 15.88 -25.51
C SER A 1211 11.08 15.86 -25.43
N SER A 1212 11.71 17.00 -25.13
CA SER A 1212 13.17 17.12 -24.97
C SER A 1212 13.69 16.40 -23.73
N ILE A 1213 12.92 16.43 -22.63
CA ILE A 1213 13.30 15.82 -21.36
C ILE A 1213 13.02 14.31 -21.37
N ALA A 1214 11.91 13.88 -21.98
CA ALA A 1214 11.49 12.47 -22.04
C ALA A 1214 12.21 11.64 -23.12
N ALA A 1215 12.94 12.27 -24.04
CA ALA A 1215 13.75 11.60 -25.06
C ALA A 1215 15.14 11.16 -24.55
N VAL A 1216 15.53 11.63 -23.36
CA VAL A 1216 16.73 11.24 -22.59
C VAL A 1216 16.32 10.20 -21.57
#